data_AF-A0A940UW38-F1
#
_entry.id   AF-A0A940UW38-F1
#
_cell.length_a   1.000
_cell.length_b   1.000
_cell.length_c   1.000
_cell.angle_alpha   90.00
_cell.angle_beta   90.00
_cell.angle_gamma   90.00
#
_symmetry.space_group_name_H-M   'P 1'
#
loop_
_entity.id
_entity.type
_entity.pdbx_description
1 polymer ?
#
loop_
_entity_poly.entity_id
_entity_poly.type
_entity_poly.pdbx_seq_one_letter_code
_entity_poly.pdbx_strand_id
1 'polypeptide(L)'
;HISTNTETPVENQSIQIEVLDGICRNPALRSDKHADFSSLEAIVKNVTAPEMSEEEKAIALWRFVMENCYHGPWGTSLDGLEHLNVYGYGYCGTFASVLEPLWWAAGLKSRHVNIGNHAATEVYYDNDWHYLDADQRCFFLEKDNQTIASLEDLNNDPGLWDMRRRVESTQKGKKKSYYMTMHPQGHGRSPVYSKSFSMSKGDVLTLTWQKKGKWCLARGEEGGPAPAPEPPIYANGSFRFQRDLSKPAECREGLVSSKYMDWQDSFSGYLHPTEAGNEAYFIYRVKVPYFIPEATVAGAFLRKSRNDSISMDISTDDGATWSTLWTANTIGIISAEVTTDRTQQVTQDVPWKYSYLIRVRMRAGSDPLDVGGYLLESVAQLFCNPQSLPALKPGENIITFHDESNTKRSVKVTYRWQEHLPISISKEVPLEGEEVILTARVSNNGKGMAKDIPVDFYLGDQQKGRTEIGRDFIGSIGPGETAFARVKWKATRHVQAAKRMQPSPGGAAISVIVDPDNSITESNKENNTSTRFIKVQNPPDVYIPSGSFIRFEQKKDDSDILTVTATVRNFSSDKNYGYYISDHADATGVVVKFFDGHPGNDRQIGFGKVIDRLQPLEFNNVSVDWDISRLSGFHKIYVQVLPGENVVKALGPQSVKENSTGINLDHFRTCASE
;
A
#
# COMPACT_ATOMS: atom_id res chain seq x y z
N HIS A 1 15.36 -12.43 -15.20
CA HIS A 1 15.40 -13.27 -13.99
C HIS A 1 16.31 -12.60 -12.98
N ILE A 2 15.83 -12.42 -11.75
CA ILE A 2 16.60 -11.92 -10.61
C ILE A 2 16.46 -12.94 -9.50
N SER A 3 17.58 -13.56 -9.11
CA SER A 3 17.64 -14.50 -7.99
C SER A 3 17.98 -13.75 -6.72
N THR A 4 17.12 -13.83 -5.71
CA THR A 4 17.41 -13.34 -4.36
C THR A 4 17.54 -14.54 -3.42
N ASN A 5 18.17 -14.32 -2.27
CA ASN A 5 18.26 -15.32 -1.21
C ASN A 5 16.86 -15.80 -0.79
N THR A 6 16.71 -17.11 -0.56
CA THR A 6 15.43 -17.75 -0.16
C THR A 6 15.21 -17.75 1.34
N GLU A 7 16.29 -17.64 2.13
CA GLU A 7 16.30 -17.79 3.58
C GLU A 7 16.34 -16.45 4.32
N THR A 8 16.74 -15.36 3.64
CA THR A 8 16.81 -14.03 4.24
C THR A 8 15.81 -13.06 3.62
N PRO A 9 15.24 -12.13 4.41
CA PRO A 9 14.34 -11.11 3.88
C PRO A 9 15.07 -10.22 2.86
N VAL A 10 14.30 -9.77 1.87
CA VAL A 10 14.75 -8.85 0.82
C VAL A 10 14.21 -7.46 1.12
N GLU A 11 15.11 -6.49 1.30
CA GLU A 11 14.74 -5.08 1.38
C GLU A 11 14.88 -4.42 0.00
N ASN A 12 13.75 -4.05 -0.59
CA ASN A 12 13.73 -3.39 -1.90
C ASN A 12 14.17 -1.93 -1.74
N GLN A 13 15.18 -1.49 -2.50
CA GLN A 13 15.72 -0.13 -2.39
C GLN A 13 15.22 0.76 -3.52
N SER A 14 15.50 0.40 -4.77
CA SER A 14 15.12 1.22 -5.92
C SER A 14 15.03 0.45 -7.23
N ILE A 15 14.19 0.96 -8.13
CA ILE A 15 14.13 0.62 -9.55
C ILE A 15 14.58 1.84 -10.34
N GLN A 16 15.42 1.65 -11.34
CA GLN A 16 15.80 2.69 -12.29
C GLN A 16 15.59 2.20 -13.72
N ILE A 17 14.93 3.02 -14.54
CA ILE A 17 14.77 2.84 -15.98
C ILE A 17 15.50 4.01 -16.65
N GLU A 18 16.45 3.70 -17.52
CA GLU A 18 17.25 4.68 -18.27
C GLU A 18 17.11 4.40 -19.76
N VAL A 19 16.76 5.43 -20.54
CA VAL A 19 16.71 5.32 -22.00
C VAL A 19 18.08 5.72 -22.56
N LEU A 20 18.81 4.72 -23.06
CA LEU A 20 20.14 4.90 -23.64
C LEU A 20 20.06 5.42 -25.08
N ASP A 21 19.01 5.03 -25.81
CA ASP A 21 18.77 5.46 -27.18
C ASP A 21 17.28 5.27 -27.58
N GLY A 22 16.79 6.08 -28.50
CA GLY A 22 15.40 6.06 -28.97
C GLY A 22 14.38 6.63 -27.97
N ILE A 23 13.13 6.18 -28.12
CA ILE A 23 11.97 6.63 -27.32
C ILE A 23 11.31 5.40 -26.69
N CYS A 24 10.92 5.53 -25.43
CA CYS A 24 10.08 4.58 -24.70
C CYS A 24 8.73 5.23 -24.39
N ARG A 25 7.62 4.57 -24.76
CA ARG A 25 6.25 4.99 -24.47
C ARG A 25 5.65 4.09 -23.40
N ASN A 26 5.08 4.68 -22.36
CA ASN A 26 4.42 3.99 -21.26
C ASN A 26 5.26 2.84 -20.67
N PRO A 27 6.54 3.09 -20.31
CA PRO A 27 7.39 2.05 -19.75
C PRO A 27 6.81 1.53 -18.43
N ALA A 28 6.68 0.21 -18.33
CA ALA A 28 6.14 -0.49 -17.17
C ALA A 28 6.98 -1.74 -16.85
N LEU A 29 7.00 -2.09 -15.58
CA LEU A 29 7.64 -3.30 -15.07
C LEU A 29 6.59 -4.16 -14.38
N ARG A 30 6.60 -5.45 -14.71
CA ARG A 30 5.73 -6.47 -14.11
C ARG A 30 6.58 -7.50 -13.38
N SER A 31 6.13 -7.91 -12.20
CA SER A 31 6.71 -9.01 -11.44
C SER A 31 5.74 -10.19 -11.47
N ASP A 32 6.26 -11.39 -11.60
CA ASP A 32 5.48 -12.64 -11.45
C ASP A 32 5.00 -12.88 -10.00
N LYS A 33 5.64 -12.22 -9.03
CA LYS A 33 5.34 -12.35 -7.60
C LYS A 33 4.69 -11.11 -6.97
N HIS A 34 4.18 -10.21 -7.80
CA HIS A 34 3.50 -8.99 -7.36
C HIS A 34 2.28 -8.70 -8.23
N ALA A 35 1.20 -8.19 -7.64
CA ALA A 35 0.05 -7.70 -8.41
C ALA A 35 0.47 -6.59 -9.40
N ASP A 36 -0.12 -6.62 -10.59
CA ASP A 36 0.08 -5.67 -11.67
C ASP A 36 -0.91 -4.50 -11.57
N PHE A 37 -0.42 -3.38 -11.08
CA PHE A 37 -1.19 -2.16 -10.92
C PHE A 37 -1.34 -1.35 -12.23
N SER A 38 -0.99 -1.89 -13.39
CA SER A 38 -1.03 -1.17 -14.68
C SER A 38 -2.44 -0.73 -15.10
N SER A 39 -3.47 -1.51 -14.77
CA SER A 39 -4.89 -1.24 -15.05
C SER A 39 -5.78 -1.97 -14.04
N LEU A 40 -7.07 -1.61 -13.97
CA LEU A 40 -8.02 -2.33 -13.13
C LEU A 40 -8.20 -3.78 -13.61
N GLU A 41 -8.21 -3.99 -14.93
CA GLU A 41 -8.32 -5.30 -15.56
C GLU A 41 -7.10 -6.19 -15.25
N ALA A 42 -5.90 -5.61 -15.22
CA ALA A 42 -4.69 -6.34 -14.83
C ALA A 42 -4.73 -6.77 -13.35
N ILE A 43 -5.21 -5.90 -12.46
CA ILE A 43 -5.42 -6.22 -11.05
C ILE A 43 -6.42 -7.38 -10.93
N VAL A 44 -7.59 -7.27 -11.56
CA VAL A 44 -8.62 -8.33 -11.56
C VAL A 44 -8.04 -9.65 -12.04
N LYS A 45 -7.28 -9.65 -13.13
CA LYS A 45 -6.63 -10.86 -13.67
C LYS A 45 -5.62 -11.48 -12.70
N ASN A 46 -4.97 -10.69 -11.84
CA ASN A 46 -4.04 -11.22 -10.84
C ASN A 46 -4.72 -11.69 -9.55
N VAL A 47 -5.81 -11.03 -9.15
CA VAL A 47 -6.51 -11.29 -7.88
C VAL A 47 -7.55 -12.40 -8.02
N THR A 48 -8.16 -12.53 -9.19
CA THR A 48 -9.25 -13.47 -9.44
C THR A 48 -8.84 -14.56 -10.43
N ALA A 49 -9.55 -15.70 -10.37
CA ALA A 49 -9.42 -16.76 -11.34
C ALA A 49 -10.75 -16.96 -12.09
N PRO A 50 -10.74 -17.41 -13.36
CA PRO A 50 -11.95 -17.59 -14.15
C PRO A 50 -13.01 -18.48 -13.48
N GLU A 51 -12.57 -19.52 -12.79
CA GLU A 51 -13.39 -20.52 -12.09
C GLU A 51 -14.03 -20.03 -10.79
N MET A 52 -13.57 -18.91 -10.24
CA MET A 52 -14.19 -18.33 -9.05
C MET A 52 -15.63 -17.92 -9.36
N SER A 53 -16.52 -18.24 -8.42
CA SER A 53 -17.87 -17.71 -8.34
C SER A 53 -17.86 -16.18 -8.25
N GLU A 54 -19.02 -15.57 -8.50
CA GLU A 54 -19.16 -14.12 -8.39
C GLU A 54 -18.90 -13.63 -6.95
N GLU A 55 -19.35 -14.39 -5.94
CA GLU A 55 -19.05 -14.14 -4.53
C GLU A 55 -17.54 -14.20 -4.24
N GLU A 56 -16.86 -15.27 -4.67
CA GLU A 56 -15.42 -15.42 -4.46
C GLU A 56 -14.62 -14.28 -5.10
N LYS A 57 -15.00 -13.86 -6.32
CA LYS A 57 -14.42 -12.68 -6.98
C LYS A 57 -14.68 -11.41 -6.19
N ALA A 58 -15.91 -11.23 -5.70
CA ALA A 58 -16.29 -10.06 -4.93
C ALA A 58 -15.46 -9.92 -3.65
N ILE A 59 -15.38 -10.99 -2.87
CA ILE A 59 -14.62 -11.06 -1.61
C ILE A 59 -13.12 -10.91 -1.88
N ALA A 60 -12.56 -11.56 -2.91
CA ALA A 60 -11.15 -11.45 -3.24
C ALA A 60 -10.74 -9.99 -3.54
N LEU A 61 -11.54 -9.26 -4.32
CA LEU A 61 -11.29 -7.86 -4.64
C LEU A 61 -11.52 -6.93 -3.45
N TRP A 62 -12.53 -7.18 -2.62
CA TRP A 62 -12.73 -6.44 -1.35
C TRP A 62 -11.53 -6.59 -0.42
N ARG A 63 -10.99 -7.82 -0.27
CA ARG A 63 -9.76 -8.07 0.49
C ARG A 63 -8.56 -7.37 -0.13
N PHE A 64 -8.39 -7.43 -1.45
CA PHE A 64 -7.30 -6.74 -2.15
C PHE A 64 -7.27 -5.24 -1.83
N VAL A 65 -8.44 -4.58 -1.82
CA VAL A 65 -8.51 -3.15 -1.45
C VAL A 65 -8.04 -2.93 -0.03
N MET A 66 -8.47 -3.73 0.95
CA MET A 66 -8.02 -3.58 2.35
C MET A 66 -6.54 -3.96 2.58
N GLU A 67 -5.92 -4.69 1.65
CA GLU A 67 -4.49 -5.04 1.67
C GLU A 67 -3.59 -3.97 1.04
N ASN A 68 -4.17 -3.08 0.23
CA ASN A 68 -3.43 -2.10 -0.58
C ASN A 68 -3.85 -0.64 -0.34
N CYS A 69 -4.93 -0.42 0.40
CA CYS A 69 -5.42 0.89 0.83
C CYS A 69 -5.49 0.95 2.36
N TYR A 70 -5.22 2.13 2.93
CA TYR A 70 -5.38 2.36 4.36
C TYR A 70 -6.16 3.65 4.66
N HIS A 71 -6.83 3.68 5.81
CA HIS A 71 -7.64 4.82 6.22
C HIS A 71 -6.74 6.04 6.51
N GLY A 72 -7.04 7.15 5.84
CA GLY A 72 -6.39 8.44 5.99
C GLY A 72 -7.38 9.54 6.39
N PRO A 73 -6.91 10.60 7.06
CA PRO A 73 -7.75 11.69 7.56
C PRO A 73 -8.40 12.59 6.50
N TRP A 74 -8.02 12.50 5.23
CA TRP A 74 -8.63 13.23 4.11
C TRP A 74 -8.55 12.42 2.81
N GLY A 75 -9.37 12.81 1.83
CA GLY A 75 -9.46 12.17 0.53
C GLY A 75 -8.38 12.69 -0.40
N THR A 76 -7.93 11.82 -1.31
CA THR A 76 -6.81 12.13 -2.21
C THR A 76 -7.24 12.14 -3.66
N SER A 77 -7.78 11.03 -4.15
CA SER A 77 -8.29 10.87 -5.50
C SER A 77 -9.57 10.03 -5.48
N LEU A 78 -10.51 10.32 -6.39
CA LEU A 78 -11.67 9.48 -6.67
C LEU A 78 -11.47 8.66 -7.95
N ASP A 79 -10.29 8.69 -8.57
CA ASP A 79 -9.88 7.72 -9.57
C ASP A 79 -9.20 6.53 -8.86
N GLY A 80 -9.82 5.36 -8.95
CA GLY A 80 -9.35 4.17 -8.24
C GLY A 80 -7.93 3.74 -8.64
N LEU A 81 -7.55 3.91 -9.91
CA LEU A 81 -6.23 3.51 -10.38
C LEU A 81 -5.15 4.51 -9.93
N GLU A 82 -5.44 5.82 -9.96
CA GLU A 82 -4.57 6.84 -9.39
C GLU A 82 -4.37 6.61 -7.90
N HIS A 83 -5.46 6.35 -7.19
CA HIS A 83 -5.41 6.10 -5.76
C HIS A 83 -4.46 4.95 -5.44
N LEU A 84 -4.57 3.82 -6.14
CA LEU A 84 -3.72 2.66 -5.92
C LEU A 84 -2.25 2.90 -6.30
N ASN A 85 -1.95 3.73 -7.30
CA ASN A 85 -0.57 3.96 -7.77
C ASN A 85 0.14 5.13 -7.07
N VAL A 86 -0.59 6.16 -6.67
CA VAL A 86 -0.01 7.43 -6.19
C VAL A 86 -0.20 7.61 -4.69
N TYR A 87 -1.40 7.38 -4.17
CA TYR A 87 -1.76 7.78 -2.80
C TYR A 87 -1.78 6.62 -1.80
N GLY A 88 -2.56 5.58 -2.06
CA GLY A 88 -2.75 4.42 -1.17
C GLY A 88 -3.51 4.71 0.12
N TYR A 89 -3.92 5.97 0.38
CA TYR A 89 -4.69 6.35 1.55
C TYR A 89 -5.79 7.36 1.24
N GLY A 90 -6.90 7.20 1.96
CA GLY A 90 -8.09 8.02 1.81
C GLY A 90 -9.15 7.65 2.84
N TYR A 91 -10.37 8.16 2.66
CA TYR A 91 -11.51 7.84 3.52
C TYR A 91 -12.54 7.00 2.75
N CYS A 92 -13.66 6.68 3.40
CA CYS A 92 -14.80 5.92 2.87
C CYS A 92 -15.10 6.10 1.36
N GLY A 93 -15.29 7.33 0.86
CA GLY A 93 -15.57 7.59 -0.57
C GLY A 93 -14.43 7.20 -1.51
N THR A 94 -13.18 7.33 -1.07
CA THR A 94 -12.02 6.87 -1.84
C THR A 94 -11.96 5.35 -1.93
N PHE A 95 -12.23 4.64 -0.83
CA PHE A 95 -12.32 3.17 -0.84
C PHE A 95 -13.41 2.67 -1.79
N ALA A 96 -14.59 3.30 -1.75
CA ALA A 96 -15.68 2.98 -2.66
C ALA A 96 -15.30 3.25 -4.13
N SER A 97 -14.59 4.34 -4.40
CA SER A 97 -14.10 4.71 -5.74
C SER A 97 -13.01 3.78 -6.29
N VAL A 98 -12.41 2.92 -5.46
CA VAL A 98 -11.50 1.85 -5.88
C VAL A 98 -12.27 0.54 -6.07
N LEU A 99 -13.11 0.18 -5.11
CA LEU A 99 -13.73 -1.14 -5.07
C LEU A 99 -14.85 -1.32 -6.10
N GLU A 100 -15.72 -0.31 -6.29
CA GLU A 100 -16.81 -0.37 -7.27
C GLU A 100 -16.28 -0.61 -8.70
N PRO A 101 -15.29 0.17 -9.22
CA PRO A 101 -14.72 -0.07 -10.55
C PRO A 101 -14.00 -1.40 -10.71
N LEU A 102 -13.36 -1.94 -9.65
CA LEU A 102 -12.71 -3.25 -9.71
C LEU A 102 -13.72 -4.37 -9.96
N TRP A 103 -14.90 -4.31 -9.33
CA TRP A 103 -15.97 -5.28 -9.58
C TRP A 103 -16.55 -5.15 -10.99
N TRP A 104 -16.71 -3.93 -11.51
CA TRP A 104 -17.08 -3.73 -12.91
C TRP A 104 -16.06 -4.34 -13.87
N ALA A 105 -14.76 -4.13 -13.62
CA ALA A 105 -13.68 -4.73 -14.39
C ALA A 105 -13.64 -6.28 -14.28
N ALA A 106 -14.21 -6.85 -13.21
CA ALA A 106 -14.40 -8.28 -13.02
C ALA A 106 -15.69 -8.84 -13.65
N GLY A 107 -16.49 -7.99 -14.30
CA GLY A 107 -17.76 -8.36 -14.92
C GLY A 107 -18.94 -8.43 -13.95
N LEU A 108 -18.78 -8.00 -12.71
CA LEU A 108 -19.86 -7.92 -11.72
C LEU A 108 -20.55 -6.56 -11.82
N LYS A 109 -21.83 -6.51 -11.44
CA LYS A 109 -22.51 -5.22 -11.23
C LYS A 109 -22.22 -4.74 -9.82
N SER A 110 -21.92 -3.46 -9.67
CA SER A 110 -21.66 -2.84 -8.37
C SER A 110 -22.22 -1.43 -8.31
N ARG A 111 -22.37 -0.90 -7.09
CA ARG A 111 -22.82 0.47 -6.85
C ARG A 111 -22.22 1.06 -5.57
N HIS A 112 -22.06 2.38 -5.58
CA HIS A 112 -21.80 3.18 -4.39
C HIS A 112 -23.06 3.28 -3.53
N VAL A 113 -22.90 3.27 -2.20
CA VAL A 113 -23.99 3.55 -1.26
C VAL A 113 -23.57 4.56 -0.22
N ASN A 114 -24.46 5.51 0.09
CA ASN A 114 -24.24 6.50 1.14
C ASN A 114 -25.15 6.25 2.33
N ILE A 115 -24.53 6.16 3.51
CA ILE A 115 -25.15 5.90 4.80
C ILE A 115 -24.89 7.12 5.70
N GLY A 116 -25.63 8.20 5.47
CA GLY A 116 -25.36 9.50 6.10
C GLY A 116 -24.11 10.17 5.50
N ASN A 117 -23.06 10.34 6.30
CA ASN A 117 -21.76 10.88 5.86
C ASN A 117 -20.73 9.78 5.54
N HIS A 118 -21.14 8.52 5.52
CA HIS A 118 -20.28 7.38 5.23
C HIS A 118 -20.61 6.79 3.86
N ALA A 119 -19.57 6.54 3.08
CA ALA A 119 -19.65 5.90 1.78
C ALA A 119 -19.20 4.44 1.86
N ALA A 120 -19.94 3.55 1.22
CA ALA A 120 -19.61 2.13 1.12
C ALA A 120 -20.04 1.61 -0.25
N THR A 121 -20.07 0.29 -0.42
CA THR A 121 -20.37 -0.34 -1.71
C THR A 121 -21.28 -1.55 -1.58
N GLU A 122 -22.03 -1.82 -2.64
CA GLU A 122 -22.72 -3.08 -2.85
C GLU A 122 -22.31 -3.70 -4.19
N VAL A 123 -22.31 -5.03 -4.23
CA VAL A 123 -22.06 -5.85 -5.41
C VAL A 123 -23.23 -6.80 -5.62
N TYR A 124 -23.57 -7.09 -6.88
CA TYR A 124 -24.69 -7.95 -7.22
C TYR A 124 -24.20 -9.31 -7.71
N TYR A 125 -24.66 -10.37 -7.07
CA TYR A 125 -24.46 -11.76 -7.48
C TYR A 125 -25.62 -12.62 -6.93
N ASP A 126 -25.79 -13.84 -7.42
CA ASP A 126 -26.86 -14.76 -6.96
C ASP A 126 -28.28 -14.15 -6.93
N ASN A 127 -28.52 -13.20 -7.84
CA ASN A 127 -29.74 -12.40 -7.97
C ASN A 127 -30.04 -11.42 -6.82
N ASP A 128 -29.08 -11.09 -5.97
CA ASP A 128 -29.23 -10.14 -4.87
C ASP A 128 -28.06 -9.15 -4.73
N TRP A 129 -28.24 -8.09 -3.94
CA TRP A 129 -27.21 -7.14 -3.57
C TRP A 129 -26.52 -7.54 -2.27
N HIS A 130 -25.21 -7.30 -2.18
CA HIS A 130 -24.43 -7.68 -1.00
C HIS A 130 -23.57 -6.49 -0.53
N TYR A 131 -23.74 -6.09 0.73
CA TYR A 131 -23.04 -4.95 1.33
C TYR A 131 -21.63 -5.36 1.79
N LEU A 132 -20.62 -4.65 1.28
CA LEU A 132 -19.22 -4.83 1.63
C LEU A 132 -18.57 -3.46 1.84
N ASP A 133 -17.93 -3.28 3.00
CA ASP A 133 -17.32 -2.01 3.39
C ASP A 133 -15.82 -2.19 3.63
N ALA A 134 -15.01 -1.63 2.72
CA ALA A 134 -13.56 -1.74 2.81
C ALA A 134 -12.92 -0.72 3.77
N ASP A 135 -13.58 0.42 4.04
CA ASP A 135 -13.05 1.46 4.93
C ASP A 135 -13.28 1.10 6.40
N GLN A 136 -14.48 0.65 6.74
CA GLN A 136 -14.80 0.15 8.10
C GLN A 136 -14.40 -1.32 8.29
N ARG A 137 -13.97 -2.00 7.21
CA ARG A 137 -13.55 -3.40 7.20
C ARG A 137 -14.61 -4.31 7.79
N CYS A 138 -15.81 -4.29 7.20
CA CYS A 138 -16.94 -5.07 7.68
C CYS A 138 -17.88 -5.53 6.57
N PHE A 139 -18.61 -6.60 6.89
CA PHE A 139 -19.82 -7.04 6.20
C PHE A 139 -20.70 -7.79 7.20
N PHE A 140 -21.99 -7.86 6.88
CA PHE A 140 -23.01 -8.38 7.79
C PHE A 140 -23.66 -9.59 7.16
N LEU A 141 -23.97 -10.59 7.99
CA LEU A 141 -24.66 -11.80 7.54
C LEU A 141 -26.13 -11.69 7.88
N GLU A 142 -26.98 -12.12 6.96
CA GLU A 142 -28.39 -12.36 7.19
C GLU A 142 -28.62 -13.43 8.28
N LYS A 143 -29.89 -13.63 8.67
CA LYS A 143 -30.27 -14.58 9.72
C LYS A 143 -29.94 -16.03 9.39
N ASP A 144 -29.74 -16.35 8.11
CA ASP A 144 -29.27 -17.66 7.66
C ASP A 144 -27.80 -17.96 8.03
N ASN A 145 -27.05 -16.91 8.43
CA ASN A 145 -25.62 -16.92 8.71
C ASN A 145 -24.76 -17.42 7.53
N GLN A 146 -25.23 -17.19 6.32
CA GLN A 146 -24.57 -17.58 5.08
C GLN A 146 -24.51 -16.41 4.13
N THR A 147 -25.65 -15.77 3.88
CA THR A 147 -25.76 -14.71 2.88
C THR A 147 -25.26 -13.39 3.45
N ILE A 148 -24.46 -12.67 2.67
CA ILE A 148 -24.05 -11.30 3.00
C ILE A 148 -25.25 -10.39 2.77
N ALA A 149 -25.70 -9.71 3.82
CA ALA A 149 -26.87 -8.84 3.76
C ALA A 149 -26.67 -7.66 2.79
N SER A 150 -27.72 -7.30 2.05
CA SER A 150 -27.77 -6.04 1.32
C SER A 150 -27.97 -4.85 2.26
N LEU A 151 -27.78 -3.63 1.76
CA LEU A 151 -28.17 -2.43 2.50
C LEU A 151 -29.70 -2.39 2.75
N GLU A 152 -30.49 -3.00 1.87
CA GLU A 152 -31.94 -3.11 2.05
C GLU A 152 -32.28 -4.01 3.24
N ASP A 153 -31.64 -5.18 3.35
CA ASP A 153 -31.80 -6.10 4.49
C ASP A 153 -31.38 -5.44 5.80
N LEU A 154 -30.25 -4.73 5.78
CA LEU A 154 -29.76 -3.96 6.92
C LEU A 154 -30.73 -2.86 7.37
N ASN A 155 -31.46 -2.24 6.44
CA ASN A 155 -32.48 -1.24 6.76
C ASN A 155 -33.77 -1.86 7.29
N ASN A 156 -34.15 -3.03 6.75
CA ASN A 156 -35.34 -3.77 7.13
C ASN A 156 -35.18 -4.48 8.49
N ASP A 157 -33.96 -4.95 8.80
CA ASP A 157 -33.60 -5.55 10.08
C ASP A 157 -32.38 -4.84 10.70
N PRO A 158 -32.62 -3.78 11.51
CA PRO A 158 -31.54 -3.04 12.15
C PRO A 158 -30.63 -3.88 13.06
N GLY A 159 -31.07 -5.06 13.50
CA GLY A 159 -30.25 -5.97 14.31
C GLY A 159 -29.04 -6.54 13.55
N LEU A 160 -29.07 -6.49 12.21
CA LEU A 160 -27.98 -6.96 11.36
C LEU A 160 -26.79 -5.97 11.32
N TRP A 161 -26.97 -4.69 11.67
CA TRP A 161 -25.88 -3.68 11.70
C TRP A 161 -24.80 -3.92 12.76
N ASP A 162 -24.90 -5.01 13.52
CA ASP A 162 -23.84 -5.50 14.39
C ASP A 162 -23.37 -6.85 13.88
N MET A 163 -22.12 -6.93 13.39
CA MET A 163 -21.52 -8.19 12.93
C MET A 163 -21.53 -9.29 14.00
N ARG A 164 -21.68 -8.92 15.28
CA ARG A 164 -21.75 -9.83 16.42
C ARG A 164 -23.19 -10.09 16.90
N ARG A 165 -24.17 -9.32 16.43
CA ARG A 165 -25.57 -9.30 16.91
C ARG A 165 -25.68 -9.30 18.44
N ARG A 166 -24.89 -8.45 19.11
CA ARG A 166 -24.86 -8.28 20.57
C ARG A 166 -25.65 -7.07 21.03
N VAL A 167 -25.79 -6.06 20.18
CA VAL A 167 -26.54 -4.84 20.46
C VAL A 167 -27.78 -4.82 19.57
N GLU A 168 -28.97 -4.71 20.17
CA GLU A 168 -30.14 -4.27 19.41
C GLU A 168 -29.87 -2.83 18.96
N SER A 169 -29.62 -2.63 17.66
CA SER A 169 -29.44 -1.30 17.12
C SER A 169 -30.70 -0.48 17.40
N THR A 170 -30.57 0.55 18.22
CA THR A 170 -31.66 1.50 18.52
C THR A 170 -31.93 2.46 17.36
N GLN A 171 -31.19 2.36 16.24
CA GLN A 171 -31.36 3.19 15.06
C GLN A 171 -32.61 2.76 14.28
N LYS A 172 -33.79 3.13 14.79
CA LYS A 172 -35.04 3.08 14.02
C LYS A 172 -34.94 3.98 12.78
N GLY A 173 -34.83 3.36 11.60
CA GLY A 173 -35.38 3.85 10.32
C GLY A 173 -35.16 5.32 9.93
N LYS A 174 -34.04 5.95 10.31
CA LYS A 174 -33.81 7.39 10.07
C LYS A 174 -32.56 7.74 9.28
N LYS A 175 -31.85 6.78 8.67
CA LYS A 175 -30.81 7.16 7.72
C LYS A 175 -31.46 7.43 6.36
N LYS A 176 -31.28 8.66 5.85
CA LYS A 176 -31.44 8.96 4.43
C LYS A 176 -30.34 8.19 3.71
N SER A 177 -30.63 6.95 3.36
CA SER A 177 -29.78 6.12 2.52
C SER A 177 -30.24 6.35 1.09
N TYR A 178 -29.35 6.82 0.23
CA TYR A 178 -29.64 6.94 -1.19
C TYR A 178 -28.58 6.16 -1.95
N TYR A 179 -29.05 5.36 -2.91
CA TYR A 179 -28.21 4.71 -3.88
C TYR A 179 -27.65 5.79 -4.81
N MET A 180 -26.34 5.80 -4.99
CA MET A 180 -25.68 6.64 -5.97
C MET A 180 -24.85 5.71 -6.83
N THR A 181 -25.06 5.68 -8.14
CA THR A 181 -24.22 4.84 -9.00
C THR A 181 -23.13 5.73 -9.58
N MET A 182 -21.87 5.44 -9.30
CA MET A 182 -20.78 5.97 -10.13
C MET A 182 -20.54 4.95 -11.25
N HIS A 183 -21.42 4.99 -12.26
CA HIS A 183 -21.31 4.11 -13.42
C HIS A 183 -19.90 4.19 -14.03
N PRO A 184 -19.29 3.09 -14.53
CA PRO A 184 -17.92 3.09 -15.08
C PRO A 184 -17.72 3.97 -16.33
N GLN A 185 -18.79 4.46 -16.94
CA GLN A 185 -18.76 5.48 -18.01
C GLN A 185 -19.07 6.90 -17.51
N GLY A 186 -19.35 7.04 -16.21
CA GLY A 186 -19.57 8.29 -15.51
C GLY A 186 -18.54 8.39 -14.39
N HIS A 187 -17.30 8.72 -14.77
CA HIS A 187 -16.42 9.35 -13.81
C HIS A 187 -17.22 10.52 -13.22
N GLY A 188 -17.36 10.59 -11.90
CA GLY A 188 -17.79 11.81 -11.25
C GLY A 188 -16.78 12.94 -11.55
N ARG A 189 -16.58 13.84 -10.59
CA ARG A 189 -15.81 15.09 -10.77
C ARG A 189 -14.31 14.93 -11.11
N SER A 190 -13.78 13.73 -11.30
CA SER A 190 -12.36 13.46 -11.60
C SER A 190 -12.14 13.02 -13.05
N PRO A 191 -11.20 13.61 -13.83
CA PRO A 191 -10.79 13.07 -15.11
C PRO A 191 -10.06 11.75 -14.90
N VAL A 192 -10.11 10.92 -15.94
CA VAL A 192 -9.43 9.62 -15.97
C VAL A 192 -7.94 9.79 -15.76
N TYR A 193 -7.40 9.13 -14.73
CA TYR A 193 -5.98 9.07 -14.50
C TYR A 193 -5.25 8.47 -15.70
N SER A 194 -4.29 9.23 -16.22
CA SER A 194 -3.52 8.85 -17.39
C SER A 194 -2.13 8.42 -16.98
N LYS A 195 -1.81 7.16 -17.22
CA LYS A 195 -0.44 6.64 -17.14
C LYS A 195 0.42 7.02 -18.35
N SER A 196 -0.11 7.83 -19.27
CA SER A 196 0.60 8.18 -20.50
C SER A 196 1.86 8.97 -20.19
N PHE A 197 3.00 8.36 -20.49
CA PHE A 197 4.32 8.81 -20.11
C PHE A 197 5.31 8.44 -21.22
N SER A 198 6.27 9.30 -21.53
CA SER A 198 7.28 8.99 -22.53
C SER A 198 8.64 9.42 -22.04
N MET A 199 9.64 8.60 -22.35
CA MET A 199 11.04 8.82 -22.03
C MET A 199 11.83 8.78 -23.33
N SER A 200 12.75 9.71 -23.51
CA SER A 200 13.67 9.77 -24.64
C SER A 200 15.10 9.56 -24.17
N LYS A 201 16.04 9.39 -25.10
CA LYS A 201 17.48 9.30 -24.83
C LYS A 201 17.95 10.28 -23.75
N GLY A 202 18.60 9.76 -22.71
CA GLY A 202 19.09 10.52 -21.54
C GLY A 202 18.11 10.58 -20.36
N ASP A 203 16.82 10.31 -20.58
CA ASP A 203 15.81 10.33 -19.53
C ASP A 203 15.97 9.15 -18.57
N VAL A 204 15.79 9.41 -17.27
CA VAL A 204 15.92 8.41 -16.20
C VAL A 204 14.76 8.50 -15.22
N LEU A 205 13.98 7.43 -15.09
CA LEU A 205 12.97 7.26 -14.05
C LEU A 205 13.57 6.42 -12.91
N THR A 206 13.52 6.92 -11.69
CA THR A 206 13.90 6.20 -10.48
C THR A 206 12.71 6.13 -9.53
N LEU A 207 12.33 4.94 -9.09
CA LEU A 207 11.32 4.71 -8.06
C LEU A 207 11.99 4.04 -6.86
N THR A 208 11.70 4.48 -5.65
CA THR A 208 12.27 3.89 -4.42
C THR A 208 11.14 3.48 -3.47
N TRP A 209 11.43 2.60 -2.51
CA TRP A 209 10.54 2.31 -1.38
C TRP A 209 10.83 3.20 -0.17
N GLN A 210 11.66 4.23 -0.34
CA GLN A 210 12.14 5.08 0.73
C GLN A 210 11.31 6.36 0.84
N LYS A 211 11.04 6.77 2.07
CA LYS A 211 10.51 8.10 2.39
C LYS A 211 11.63 9.14 2.33
N LYS A 212 11.47 10.16 1.48
CA LYS A 212 12.41 11.28 1.31
C LYS A 212 11.84 12.63 1.75
N GLY A 213 10.72 12.64 2.48
CA GLY A 213 10.12 13.87 2.99
C GLY A 213 9.47 14.74 1.91
N LYS A 214 8.99 14.13 0.82
CA LYS A 214 8.30 14.83 -0.28
C LYS A 214 6.93 14.21 -0.48
N TRP A 215 5.85 14.94 -0.17
CA TRP A 215 4.47 14.47 -0.31
C TRP A 215 3.55 15.59 -0.80
N CYS A 216 2.32 15.22 -1.15
CA CYS A 216 1.27 16.17 -1.53
C CYS A 216 0.80 16.97 -0.32
N LEU A 217 0.96 18.30 -0.38
CA LEU A 217 0.54 19.19 0.72
C LEU A 217 -0.94 19.56 0.67
N ALA A 218 -1.62 19.36 -0.47
CA ALA A 218 -3.06 19.58 -0.54
C ALA A 218 -3.84 18.45 0.12
N ARG A 219 -4.96 18.80 0.74
CA ARG A 219 -5.89 17.86 1.39
C ARG A 219 -7.18 17.62 0.58
N GLY A 220 -7.14 17.90 -0.72
CA GLY A 220 -8.32 17.88 -1.60
C GLY A 220 -9.33 18.99 -1.29
N GLU A 221 -10.48 18.97 -1.96
CA GLU A 221 -11.56 19.95 -1.75
C GLU A 221 -12.09 19.95 -0.30
N GLU A 222 -12.05 18.79 0.37
CA GLU A 222 -12.69 18.59 1.68
C GLU A 222 -11.77 18.84 2.87
N GLY A 223 -10.45 18.84 2.69
CA GLY A 223 -9.50 18.89 3.80
C GLY A 223 -9.08 20.28 4.29
N GLY A 224 -9.65 21.34 3.70
CA GLY A 224 -9.40 22.73 4.07
C GLY A 224 -8.02 23.26 3.62
N PRO A 225 -7.66 24.49 4.01
CA PRO A 225 -6.49 25.20 3.47
C PRO A 225 -5.15 24.84 4.13
N ALA A 226 -5.17 24.12 5.25
CA ALA A 226 -3.95 23.77 5.97
C ALA A 226 -3.17 22.67 5.21
N PRO A 227 -1.83 22.68 5.23
CA PRO A 227 -1.03 21.63 4.61
C PRO A 227 -1.33 20.24 5.20
N ALA A 228 -1.40 19.23 4.35
CA ALA A 228 -1.46 17.82 4.72
C ALA A 228 -0.24 17.43 5.57
N PRO A 229 -0.40 16.84 6.78
CA PRO A 229 0.70 16.19 7.46
C PRO A 229 1.26 15.03 6.63
N GLU A 230 2.50 14.67 6.92
CA GLU A 230 3.20 13.58 6.24
C GLU A 230 2.42 12.25 6.37
N PRO A 231 2.13 11.55 5.25
CA PRO A 231 1.47 10.25 5.30
C PRO A 231 2.34 9.21 6.04
N PRO A 232 1.72 8.30 6.80
CA PRO A 232 2.46 7.23 7.45
C PRO A 232 3.21 6.33 6.48
N ILE A 233 2.57 5.97 5.36
CA ILE A 233 3.12 5.09 4.33
C ILE A 233 3.07 5.83 3.00
N TYR A 234 4.24 6.06 2.42
CA TYR A 234 4.42 6.50 1.04
C TYR A 234 5.85 6.20 0.63
N ALA A 235 6.15 6.38 -0.65
CA ALA A 235 7.50 6.36 -1.13
C ALA A 235 7.74 7.47 -2.16
N ASN A 236 9.00 7.65 -2.51
CA ASN A 236 9.41 8.66 -3.45
C ASN A 236 10.13 8.08 -4.67
N GLY A 237 10.22 8.91 -5.68
CA GLY A 237 11.03 8.65 -6.86
C GLY A 237 11.61 9.95 -7.40
N SER A 238 12.26 9.85 -8.54
CA SER A 238 12.62 11.00 -9.34
C SER A 238 12.52 10.68 -10.81
N PHE A 239 12.19 11.68 -11.61
CA PHE A 239 12.32 11.63 -13.06
C PHE A 239 13.30 12.71 -13.50
N ARG A 240 14.44 12.30 -14.05
CA ARG A 240 15.41 13.19 -14.69
C ARG A 240 15.10 13.23 -16.19
N PHE A 241 14.60 14.37 -16.63
CA PHE A 241 14.52 14.78 -18.03
C PHE A 241 15.86 15.39 -18.44
N GLN A 242 16.41 15.01 -19.59
CA GLN A 242 17.70 15.53 -20.07
C GLN A 242 17.73 15.73 -21.59
N ARG A 243 18.17 16.89 -22.07
CA ARG A 243 18.40 17.17 -23.49
C ARG A 243 19.81 17.73 -23.71
N ASP A 244 20.62 16.99 -24.48
CA ASP A 244 21.96 17.38 -24.93
C ASP A 244 21.85 18.40 -26.07
N LEU A 245 21.67 19.67 -25.69
CA LEU A 245 21.45 20.77 -26.64
C LEU A 245 22.67 21.06 -27.53
N SER A 246 23.83 20.43 -27.28
CA SER A 246 24.96 20.40 -28.23
C SER A 246 24.67 19.61 -29.51
N LYS A 247 23.59 18.81 -29.51
CA LYS A 247 23.08 18.05 -30.66
C LYS A 247 21.62 18.42 -30.93
N PRO A 248 21.34 19.61 -31.48
CA PRO A 248 19.98 20.12 -31.59
C PRO A 248 19.00 19.20 -32.33
N ALA A 249 19.44 18.57 -33.42
CA ALA A 249 18.59 17.68 -34.21
C ALA A 249 18.06 16.46 -33.42
N GLU A 250 18.82 15.96 -32.43
CA GLU A 250 18.43 14.81 -31.60
C GLU A 250 17.49 15.20 -30.44
N CYS A 251 17.34 16.49 -30.16
CA CYS A 251 16.66 16.98 -28.94
C CYS A 251 15.18 17.36 -29.14
N ARG A 252 14.61 17.18 -30.34
CA ARG A 252 13.24 17.64 -30.62
C ARG A 252 12.15 16.88 -29.84
N GLU A 253 12.50 15.75 -29.22
CA GLU A 253 11.53 14.92 -28.52
C GLU A 253 11.04 15.51 -27.20
N GLY A 254 9.71 15.62 -27.08
CA GLY A 254 9.02 16.31 -26.00
C GLY A 254 8.95 17.83 -26.16
N LEU A 255 9.46 18.39 -27.27
CA LEU A 255 9.37 19.81 -27.58
C LEU A 255 7.91 20.18 -27.88
N VAL A 256 7.36 21.10 -27.08
CA VAL A 256 5.99 21.61 -27.24
C VAL A 256 5.95 22.72 -28.29
N SER A 257 6.88 23.66 -28.20
CA SER A 257 7.02 24.74 -29.17
C SER A 257 8.42 25.35 -29.12
N SER A 258 8.82 26.03 -30.18
CA SER A 258 10.02 26.87 -30.20
C SER A 258 9.86 28.01 -31.20
N LYS A 259 10.62 29.08 -31.00
CA LYS A 259 10.63 30.25 -31.89
C LYS A 259 12.06 30.78 -32.02
N TYR A 260 12.47 31.08 -33.25
CA TYR A 260 13.80 31.62 -33.59
C TYR A 260 14.98 30.80 -33.06
N MET A 261 14.85 29.47 -32.99
CA MET A 261 15.92 28.56 -32.56
C MET A 261 16.46 27.76 -33.74
N ASP A 262 17.77 27.66 -33.88
CA ASP A 262 18.41 26.84 -34.93
C ASP A 262 18.56 25.39 -34.47
N TRP A 263 17.66 24.53 -34.93
CA TRP A 263 17.67 23.10 -34.62
C TRP A 263 18.49 22.25 -35.60
N GLN A 264 19.09 22.87 -36.62
CA GLN A 264 19.83 22.17 -37.68
C GLN A 264 21.34 22.39 -37.58
N ASP A 265 21.79 23.46 -36.93
CA ASP A 265 23.21 23.68 -36.71
C ASP A 265 23.81 22.69 -35.69
N SER A 266 24.55 21.71 -36.21
CA SER A 266 25.34 20.77 -35.42
C SER A 266 26.83 21.16 -35.30
N PHE A 267 27.27 22.22 -35.97
CA PHE A 267 28.68 22.63 -35.99
C PHE A 267 29.05 23.54 -34.83
N SER A 268 28.12 24.39 -34.38
CA SER A 268 28.37 25.33 -33.27
C SER A 268 28.55 24.64 -31.92
N GLY A 269 28.04 23.41 -31.75
CA GLY A 269 28.18 22.62 -30.51
C GLY A 269 27.28 23.09 -29.36
N TYR A 270 26.29 23.94 -29.65
CA TYR A 270 25.21 24.35 -28.73
C TYR A 270 24.02 24.86 -29.54
N LEU A 271 22.82 24.76 -28.97
CA LEU A 271 21.60 25.30 -29.53
C LEU A 271 21.57 26.82 -29.35
N HIS A 272 21.37 27.58 -30.42
CA HIS A 272 21.39 29.04 -30.41
C HIS A 272 20.22 29.66 -31.21
N PRO A 273 19.96 30.97 -31.06
CA PRO A 273 19.01 31.69 -31.89
C PRO A 273 19.35 31.68 -33.38
N THR A 274 18.35 31.76 -34.26
CA THR A 274 18.56 31.92 -35.71
C THR A 274 18.99 33.33 -36.10
N GLU A 275 18.71 34.32 -35.26
CA GLU A 275 19.00 35.74 -35.50
C GLU A 275 19.23 36.50 -34.18
N ALA A 276 19.97 37.62 -34.25
CA ALA A 276 20.20 38.50 -33.11
C ALA A 276 19.07 39.54 -32.96
N GLY A 277 18.96 40.14 -31.78
CA GLY A 277 18.02 41.22 -31.48
C GLY A 277 16.62 40.75 -31.09
N ASN A 278 16.17 39.58 -31.54
CA ASN A 278 14.89 38.97 -31.19
C ASN A 278 15.00 38.00 -30.01
N GLU A 279 13.95 37.92 -29.19
CA GLU A 279 13.85 36.89 -28.15
C GLU A 279 13.48 35.55 -28.80
N ALA A 280 14.40 34.59 -28.71
CA ALA A 280 14.21 33.21 -29.09
C ALA A 280 13.82 32.37 -27.87
N TYR A 281 13.06 31.29 -28.08
CA TYR A 281 12.70 30.39 -26.99
C TYR A 281 12.44 28.97 -27.45
N PHE A 282 12.47 28.04 -26.51
CA PHE A 282 11.95 26.70 -26.66
C PHE A 282 11.24 26.23 -25.37
N ILE A 283 10.23 25.38 -25.55
CA ILE A 283 9.37 24.89 -24.47
C ILE A 283 9.33 23.37 -24.49
N TYR A 284 9.69 22.73 -23.38
CA TYR A 284 9.54 21.30 -23.16
C TYR A 284 8.44 21.02 -22.13
N ARG A 285 7.74 19.89 -22.30
CA ARG A 285 6.85 19.36 -21.27
C ARG A 285 7.56 18.23 -20.52
N VAL A 286 7.61 18.35 -19.19
CA VAL A 286 7.96 17.24 -18.31
C VAL A 286 6.66 16.67 -17.78
N LYS A 287 6.36 15.40 -18.11
CA LYS A 287 5.17 14.68 -17.66
C LYS A 287 5.59 13.34 -17.06
N VAL A 288 4.92 12.91 -15.99
CA VAL A 288 5.11 11.62 -15.31
C VAL A 288 3.75 11.12 -14.79
N PRO A 289 3.58 9.82 -14.51
CA PRO A 289 2.33 9.30 -13.96
C PRO A 289 2.27 9.39 -12.41
N TYR A 290 2.99 10.32 -11.78
CA TYR A 290 3.08 10.43 -10.33
C TYR A 290 3.01 11.90 -9.91
N PHE A 291 2.48 12.17 -8.72
CA PHE A 291 2.47 13.53 -8.17
C PHE A 291 3.90 14.08 -8.03
N ILE A 292 4.06 15.38 -8.31
CA ILE A 292 5.36 16.08 -8.35
C ILE A 292 5.41 17.13 -7.22
N PRO A 293 5.93 16.78 -6.04
CA PRO A 293 6.03 17.72 -4.92
C PRO A 293 7.01 18.87 -5.17
N GLU A 294 7.98 18.68 -6.05
CA GLU A 294 9.09 19.59 -6.27
C GLU A 294 9.76 19.29 -7.63
N ALA A 295 10.27 20.32 -8.28
CA ALA A 295 11.07 20.19 -9.49
C ALA A 295 12.34 21.04 -9.39
N THR A 296 13.46 20.48 -9.84
CA THR A 296 14.70 21.22 -10.10
C THR A 296 14.88 21.37 -11.60
N VAL A 297 15.19 22.58 -12.06
CA VAL A 297 15.55 22.86 -13.46
C VAL A 297 17.00 23.31 -13.48
N ALA A 298 17.81 22.68 -14.33
CA ALA A 298 19.23 22.94 -14.45
C ALA A 298 19.65 23.02 -15.93
N GLY A 299 20.77 23.66 -16.20
CA GLY A 299 21.31 23.72 -17.54
C GLY A 299 22.68 24.38 -17.63
N ALA A 300 23.31 24.23 -18.78
CA ALA A 300 24.58 24.87 -19.10
C ALA A 300 24.40 25.78 -20.31
N PHE A 301 24.71 27.07 -20.15
CA PHE A 301 24.38 28.10 -21.13
C PHE A 301 25.56 29.02 -21.43
N LEU A 302 25.75 29.41 -22.68
CA LEU A 302 26.71 30.43 -23.10
C LEU A 302 26.03 31.80 -23.10
N ARG A 303 26.65 32.80 -22.48
CA ARG A 303 26.29 34.22 -22.60
C ARG A 303 27.55 35.07 -22.78
N LYS A 304 27.79 35.68 -23.94
CA LYS A 304 29.06 36.37 -24.22
C LYS A 304 29.16 37.80 -23.70
N SER A 305 28.05 38.52 -23.57
CA SER A 305 28.07 39.95 -23.25
C SER A 305 26.91 40.39 -22.35
N ARG A 306 26.94 41.66 -21.92
CA ARG A 306 25.85 42.27 -21.14
C ARG A 306 24.58 42.52 -21.95
N ASN A 307 24.70 42.56 -23.28
CA ASN A 307 23.56 42.79 -24.20
C ASN A 307 22.76 41.52 -24.47
N ASP A 308 23.31 40.39 -24.05
CA ASP A 308 22.73 39.07 -24.19
C ASP A 308 21.88 38.72 -22.96
N SER A 309 20.83 37.91 -23.12
CA SER A 309 20.01 37.44 -22.01
C SER A 309 19.63 35.97 -22.15
N ILE A 310 19.49 35.30 -21.00
CA ILE A 310 19.01 33.93 -20.88
C ILE A 310 18.17 33.83 -19.61
N SER A 311 17.00 33.19 -19.70
CA SER A 311 16.13 32.94 -18.54
C SER A 311 15.41 31.61 -18.66
N MET A 312 15.14 30.99 -17.50
CA MET A 312 14.33 29.79 -17.38
C MET A 312 13.02 30.12 -16.67
N ASP A 313 11.90 29.73 -17.26
CA ASP A 313 10.56 29.88 -16.70
C ASP A 313 9.89 28.51 -16.54
N ILE A 314 8.92 28.43 -15.62
CA ILE A 314 8.04 27.28 -15.43
C ILE A 314 6.57 27.68 -15.58
N SER A 315 5.75 26.76 -16.11
CA SER A 315 4.30 26.83 -16.07
C SER A 315 3.73 25.51 -15.55
N THR A 316 2.75 25.60 -14.65
CA THR A 316 2.04 24.48 -14.02
C THR A 316 0.55 24.43 -14.43
N ASP A 317 0.12 25.33 -15.30
CA ASP A 317 -1.25 25.53 -15.78
C ASP A 317 -1.33 25.45 -17.32
N ASP A 318 -0.54 24.53 -17.88
CA ASP A 318 -0.43 24.26 -19.31
C ASP A 318 -0.12 25.49 -20.20
N GLY A 319 0.72 26.38 -19.69
CA GLY A 319 1.22 27.55 -20.41
C GLY A 319 0.36 28.80 -20.27
N ALA A 320 -0.73 28.76 -19.49
CA ALA A 320 -1.59 29.92 -19.24
C ALA A 320 -0.85 31.02 -18.47
N THR A 321 -0.05 30.65 -17.47
CA THR A 321 0.82 31.58 -16.75
C THR A 321 2.26 31.06 -16.67
N TRP A 322 3.22 31.99 -16.55
CA TRP A 322 4.64 31.70 -16.53
C TRP A 322 5.32 32.38 -15.34
N SER A 323 6.13 31.63 -14.60
CA SER A 323 6.97 32.14 -13.52
C SER A 323 8.44 32.01 -13.89
N THR A 324 9.18 33.12 -13.86
CA THR A 324 10.64 33.09 -14.04
C THR A 324 11.29 32.47 -12.81
N LEU A 325 12.01 31.37 -13.02
CA LEU A 325 12.78 30.68 -11.98
C LEU A 325 14.20 31.24 -11.87
N TRP A 326 14.80 31.57 -13.02
CA TRP A 326 16.20 31.97 -13.09
C TRP A 326 16.46 32.90 -14.27
N THR A 327 17.43 33.81 -14.11
CA THR A 327 17.94 34.69 -15.17
C THR A 327 19.45 34.80 -15.04
N ALA A 328 20.16 34.68 -16.15
CA ALA A 328 21.60 34.80 -16.20
C ALA A 328 22.07 36.20 -15.76
N ASN A 329 22.94 36.24 -14.76
CA ASN A 329 23.53 37.49 -14.25
C ASN A 329 25.05 37.59 -14.52
N THR A 330 25.70 36.50 -14.90
CA THR A 330 27.13 36.43 -15.25
C THR A 330 27.34 36.31 -16.76
N ILE A 331 28.60 36.45 -17.21
CA ILE A 331 29.03 36.28 -18.60
C ILE A 331 29.97 35.06 -18.64
N GLY A 332 29.94 34.31 -19.73
CA GLY A 332 30.71 33.10 -19.95
C GLY A 332 29.82 31.89 -20.15
N ILE A 333 30.38 30.70 -19.89
CA ILE A 333 29.61 29.46 -19.77
C ILE A 333 29.08 29.39 -18.33
N ILE A 334 27.77 29.27 -18.19
CA ILE A 334 27.04 29.41 -16.93
C ILE A 334 26.32 28.10 -16.65
N SER A 335 26.61 27.51 -15.48
CA SER A 335 25.78 26.44 -14.93
C SER A 335 24.66 27.06 -14.10
N ALA A 336 23.42 26.77 -14.48
CA ALA A 336 22.23 27.19 -13.76
C ALA A 336 21.59 25.98 -13.07
N GLU A 337 21.11 26.18 -11.85
CA GLU A 337 20.32 25.20 -11.11
C GLU A 337 19.34 25.96 -10.20
N VAL A 338 18.06 25.62 -10.29
CA VAL A 338 17.00 26.24 -9.49
C VAL A 338 15.93 25.21 -9.13
N THR A 339 15.53 25.19 -7.86
CA THR A 339 14.49 24.28 -7.34
C THR A 339 13.23 25.07 -7.01
N THR A 340 12.06 24.50 -7.29
CA THR A 340 10.75 25.09 -7.02
C THR A 340 9.73 24.03 -6.58
N ASP A 341 8.84 24.43 -5.68
CA ASP A 341 7.69 23.66 -5.19
C ASP A 341 6.37 24.06 -5.87
N ARG A 342 6.40 24.94 -6.88
CA ARG A 342 5.20 25.41 -7.59
C ARG A 342 4.35 24.29 -8.18
N THR A 343 4.95 23.13 -8.45
CA THR A 343 4.24 21.92 -8.92
C THR A 343 3.23 21.38 -7.90
N GLN A 344 3.33 21.75 -6.61
CA GLN A 344 2.33 21.47 -5.57
C GLN A 344 0.97 22.12 -5.84
N GLN A 345 0.91 23.13 -6.71
CA GLN A 345 -0.34 23.81 -7.05
C GLN A 345 -1.23 22.94 -7.95
N VAL A 346 -0.65 21.95 -8.63
CA VAL A 346 -1.38 21.02 -9.52
C VAL A 346 -1.85 19.82 -8.72
N THR A 347 -2.90 20.05 -7.93
CA THR A 347 -3.55 19.01 -7.11
C THR A 347 -4.96 18.71 -7.60
N GLN A 348 -5.46 19.53 -8.53
CA GLN A 348 -6.76 19.36 -9.14
C GLN A 348 -6.72 18.38 -10.31
N ASP A 349 -7.91 17.91 -10.58
CA ASP A 349 -8.29 16.91 -11.52
C ASP A 349 -8.40 17.53 -12.93
N VAL A 350 -7.23 17.80 -13.52
CA VAL A 350 -7.05 18.43 -14.86
C VAL A 350 -6.28 17.52 -15.83
N PRO A 351 -6.47 17.64 -17.16
CA PRO A 351 -5.83 16.75 -18.14
C PRO A 351 -4.28 16.78 -18.16
N TRP A 352 -3.67 17.88 -17.71
CA TRP A 352 -2.22 18.05 -17.60
C TRP A 352 -1.69 17.77 -16.18
N LYS A 353 -2.48 17.14 -15.32
CA LYS A 353 -2.06 16.66 -13.99
C LYS A 353 -0.77 15.85 -14.12
N TYR A 354 0.12 16.06 -13.15
CA TYR A 354 1.47 15.47 -13.11
C TYR A 354 2.37 15.86 -14.29
N SER A 355 2.23 17.11 -14.74
CA SER A 355 3.16 17.71 -15.71
C SER A 355 3.42 19.19 -15.44
N TYR A 356 4.50 19.70 -16.02
CA TYR A 356 4.81 21.12 -16.08
C TYR A 356 5.56 21.44 -17.38
N LEU A 357 5.54 22.70 -17.78
CA LEU A 357 6.30 23.21 -18.91
C LEU A 357 7.53 23.96 -18.42
N ILE A 358 8.66 23.74 -19.09
CA ILE A 358 9.89 24.51 -18.92
C ILE A 358 10.07 25.33 -20.18
N ARG A 359 10.27 26.65 -20.03
CA ARG A 359 10.64 27.52 -21.14
C ARG A 359 12.01 28.11 -20.90
N VAL A 360 12.89 27.97 -21.87
CA VAL A 360 14.16 28.70 -21.91
C VAL A 360 13.99 29.82 -22.93
N ARG A 361 14.26 31.06 -22.51
CA ARG A 361 14.29 32.24 -23.38
C ARG A 361 15.72 32.73 -23.52
N MET A 362 16.10 33.14 -24.72
CA MET A 362 17.42 33.62 -25.08
C MET A 362 17.32 34.83 -25.99
N ARG A 363 18.23 35.78 -25.87
CA ARG A 363 18.36 36.87 -26.82
C ARG A 363 19.83 37.21 -27.00
N ALA A 364 20.32 37.05 -28.23
CA ALA A 364 21.61 37.56 -28.65
C ALA A 364 21.52 39.07 -28.93
N GLY A 365 22.47 39.85 -28.41
CA GLY A 365 22.54 41.29 -28.65
C GLY A 365 23.10 41.65 -30.02
N SER A 366 24.11 40.90 -30.48
CA SER A 366 24.88 41.22 -31.70
C SER A 366 24.94 40.06 -32.68
N ASP A 367 25.52 38.93 -32.29
CA ASP A 367 25.66 37.73 -33.12
C ASP A 367 24.75 36.62 -32.56
N PRO A 368 23.97 35.88 -33.38
CA PRO A 368 23.14 34.78 -32.90
C PRO A 368 23.91 33.72 -32.09
N LEU A 369 25.22 33.58 -32.33
CA LEU A 369 26.13 32.68 -31.60
C LEU A 369 26.64 33.26 -30.27
N ASP A 370 26.19 34.44 -29.85
CA ASP A 370 26.58 35.05 -28.57
C ASP A 370 25.81 34.49 -27.36
N VAL A 371 24.72 33.77 -27.62
CA VAL A 371 23.98 33.00 -26.62
C VAL A 371 23.76 31.56 -27.08
N GLY A 372 23.74 30.64 -26.13
CA GLY A 372 23.54 29.24 -26.47
C GLY A 372 23.22 28.33 -25.29
N GLY A 373 22.66 27.15 -25.57
CA GLY A 373 22.42 26.09 -24.60
C GLY A 373 23.20 24.83 -24.95
N TYR A 374 23.97 24.31 -24.01
CA TYR A 374 24.67 23.03 -24.11
C TYR A 374 23.85 21.88 -23.53
N LEU A 375 23.13 22.15 -22.45
CA LEU A 375 22.39 21.15 -21.69
C LEU A 375 21.14 21.78 -21.08
N LEU A 376 20.01 21.08 -21.16
CA LEU A 376 18.86 21.32 -20.31
C LEU A 376 18.53 20.04 -19.54
N GLU A 377 18.38 20.17 -18.23
CA GLU A 377 17.96 19.09 -17.34
C GLU A 377 16.80 19.54 -16.46
N SER A 378 15.96 18.59 -16.09
CA SER A 378 15.02 18.78 -15.00
C SER A 378 14.81 17.52 -14.20
N VAL A 379 14.82 17.63 -12.88
CA VAL A 379 14.56 16.54 -11.95
C VAL A 379 13.24 16.81 -11.24
N ALA A 380 12.20 16.05 -11.61
CA ALA A 380 10.95 16.01 -10.87
C ALA A 380 11.08 15.03 -9.70
N GLN A 381 10.86 15.47 -8.47
CA GLN A 381 10.66 14.55 -7.34
C GLN A 381 9.27 13.93 -7.47
N LEU A 382 9.14 12.65 -7.16
CA LEU A 382 7.89 11.90 -7.32
C LEU A 382 7.37 11.44 -5.97
N PHE A 383 6.04 11.41 -5.84
CA PHE A 383 5.32 10.79 -4.73
C PHE A 383 4.49 9.62 -5.26
N CYS A 384 4.61 8.44 -4.65
CA CYS A 384 3.93 7.23 -5.11
C CYS A 384 3.56 6.29 -3.95
N ASN A 385 2.61 5.38 -4.21
CA ASN A 385 2.24 4.31 -3.29
C ASN A 385 3.26 3.15 -3.42
N PRO A 386 4.02 2.81 -2.36
CA PRO A 386 4.99 1.71 -2.41
C PRO A 386 4.36 0.34 -2.68
N GLN A 387 3.07 0.15 -2.37
CA GLN A 387 2.36 -1.11 -2.65
C GLN A 387 2.15 -1.34 -4.15
N SER A 388 2.23 -0.31 -4.98
CA SER A 388 2.08 -0.45 -6.43
C SER A 388 3.37 -0.83 -7.16
N LEU A 389 4.51 -0.77 -6.46
CA LEU A 389 5.82 -0.98 -7.07
C LEU A 389 6.14 -2.48 -7.15
N PRO A 390 6.75 -2.97 -8.25
CA PRO A 390 7.02 -4.40 -8.46
C PRO A 390 8.20 -4.89 -7.59
N ALA A 391 7.93 -5.10 -6.31
CA ALA A 391 8.91 -5.53 -5.32
C ALA A 391 9.41 -6.96 -5.58
N LEU A 392 10.71 -7.16 -5.39
CA LEU A 392 11.33 -8.48 -5.33
C LEU A 392 10.88 -9.21 -4.07
N LYS A 393 10.70 -10.53 -4.20
CA LYS A 393 10.41 -11.47 -3.11
C LYS A 393 11.55 -12.49 -2.99
N PRO A 394 11.73 -13.15 -1.83
CA PRO A 394 12.70 -14.25 -1.70
C PRO A 394 12.62 -15.30 -2.83
N GLY A 395 13.79 -15.76 -3.28
CA GLY A 395 13.95 -16.72 -4.38
C GLY A 395 13.96 -16.10 -5.78
N GLU A 396 13.53 -16.88 -6.77
CA GLU A 396 13.55 -16.49 -8.19
C GLU A 396 12.45 -15.47 -8.52
N ASN A 397 12.79 -14.37 -9.18
CA ASN A 397 11.84 -13.36 -9.64
C ASN A 397 11.93 -13.18 -11.16
N ILE A 398 10.78 -13.15 -11.83
CA ILE A 398 10.67 -12.84 -13.26
C ILE A 398 10.11 -11.43 -13.40
N ILE A 399 11.02 -10.49 -13.70
CA ILE A 399 10.67 -9.11 -14.01
C ILE A 399 10.59 -8.94 -15.52
N THR A 400 9.44 -8.48 -16.00
CA THR A 400 9.19 -8.20 -17.42
C THR A 400 9.09 -6.69 -17.63
N PHE A 401 9.94 -6.15 -18.51
CA PHE A 401 9.83 -4.78 -19.00
C PHE A 401 8.92 -4.73 -20.23
N HIS A 402 8.03 -3.75 -20.26
CA HIS A 402 7.13 -3.50 -21.37
C HIS A 402 7.12 -2.01 -21.70
N ASP A 403 7.03 -1.68 -22.99
CA ASP A 403 6.77 -0.33 -23.49
C ASP A 403 5.98 -0.43 -24.81
N GLU A 404 5.27 0.63 -25.16
CA GLU A 404 4.37 0.72 -26.30
C GLU A 404 5.01 1.36 -27.55
N SER A 405 6.34 1.44 -27.59
CA SER A 405 7.05 2.05 -28.73
C SER A 405 7.11 1.08 -29.91
N ASN A 406 6.88 1.59 -31.11
CA ASN A 406 6.98 0.86 -32.36
C ASN A 406 8.35 1.04 -33.07
N THR A 407 9.25 1.81 -32.47
CA THR A 407 10.60 2.09 -33.01
C THR A 407 11.68 1.37 -32.21
N LYS A 408 12.86 1.19 -32.81
CA LYS A 408 14.04 0.65 -32.11
C LYS A 408 14.44 1.60 -30.96
N ARG A 409 14.79 1.02 -29.81
CA ARG A 409 15.24 1.72 -28.61
C ARG A 409 16.20 0.84 -27.80
N SER A 410 16.98 1.47 -26.94
CA SER A 410 17.87 0.80 -25.99
C SER A 410 17.58 1.31 -24.59
N VAL A 411 17.33 0.39 -23.66
CA VAL A 411 16.92 0.69 -22.29
C VAL A 411 17.77 -0.10 -21.31
N LYS A 412 18.17 0.55 -20.22
CA LYS A 412 18.80 -0.11 -19.08
C LYS A 412 17.84 -0.07 -17.89
N VAL A 413 17.51 -1.24 -17.37
CA VAL A 413 16.73 -1.39 -16.14
C VAL A 413 17.66 -1.87 -15.03
N THR A 414 17.70 -1.15 -13.90
CA THR A 414 18.51 -1.49 -12.73
C THR A 414 17.61 -1.67 -11.51
N TYR A 415 17.67 -2.84 -10.89
CA TYR A 415 17.07 -3.11 -9.59
C TYR A 415 18.16 -3.08 -8.52
N ARG A 416 17.87 -2.43 -7.38
CA ARG A 416 18.72 -2.45 -6.18
C ARG A 416 17.91 -2.97 -5.01
N TRP A 417 18.48 -3.92 -4.30
CA TRP A 417 17.94 -4.51 -3.08
C TRP A 417 19.06 -4.84 -2.11
N GLN A 418 18.68 -5.08 -0.86
CA GLN A 418 19.59 -5.50 0.19
C GLN A 418 19.14 -6.84 0.78
N GLU A 419 20.11 -7.71 1.00
CA GLU A 419 19.97 -8.99 1.69
C GLU A 419 20.88 -8.98 2.92
N HIS A 420 20.77 -10.00 3.78
CA HIS A 420 21.58 -10.09 4.99
C HIS A 420 21.51 -8.81 5.84
N LEU A 421 20.27 -8.34 6.08
CA LEU A 421 19.99 -7.11 6.80
C LEU A 421 20.74 -7.06 8.14
N PRO A 422 21.17 -5.87 8.60
CA PRO A 422 21.88 -5.73 9.88
C PRO A 422 21.10 -6.30 11.08
N ILE A 423 19.77 -6.30 11.00
CA ILE A 423 18.86 -6.84 12.01
C ILE A 423 17.99 -7.92 11.36
N SER A 424 18.12 -9.16 11.83
CA SER A 424 17.25 -10.27 11.44
C SER A 424 16.45 -10.77 12.64
N ILE A 425 15.37 -11.48 12.37
CA ILE A 425 14.45 -12.01 13.37
C ILE A 425 14.18 -13.48 13.07
N SER A 426 14.05 -14.32 14.10
CA SER A 426 13.81 -15.76 13.92
C SER A 426 12.48 -16.09 13.22
N LYS A 427 11.54 -15.14 13.17
CA LYS A 427 10.27 -15.20 12.46
C LYS A 427 9.94 -13.80 11.95
N GLU A 428 9.85 -13.63 10.62
CA GLU A 428 9.73 -12.32 9.97
C GLU A 428 8.44 -11.55 10.29
N VAL A 429 7.36 -12.27 10.64
CA VAL A 429 6.07 -11.70 11.01
C VAL A 429 5.53 -12.42 12.26
N PRO A 430 6.01 -12.07 13.47
CA PRO A 430 5.49 -12.65 14.71
C PRO A 430 4.12 -12.09 15.08
N LEU A 431 3.39 -12.84 15.91
CA LEU A 431 2.17 -12.35 16.55
C LEU A 431 2.51 -11.42 17.72
N GLU A 432 1.63 -10.48 18.03
CA GLU A 432 1.72 -9.70 19.28
C GLU A 432 1.85 -10.65 20.48
N GLY A 433 2.91 -10.49 21.27
CA GLY A 433 3.21 -11.30 22.44
C GLY A 433 4.02 -12.56 22.18
N GLU A 434 4.34 -12.91 20.93
CA GLU A 434 5.16 -14.08 20.59
C GLU A 434 6.64 -13.84 20.96
N GLU A 435 7.29 -14.82 21.57
CA GLU A 435 8.74 -14.75 21.85
C GLU A 435 9.54 -15.13 20.61
N VAL A 436 10.43 -14.23 20.19
CA VAL A 436 11.29 -14.37 19.01
C VAL A 436 12.72 -13.96 19.36
N ILE A 437 13.68 -14.36 18.53
CA ILE A 437 15.08 -13.97 18.68
C ILE A 437 15.39 -12.86 17.69
N LEU A 438 15.80 -11.70 18.20
CA LEU A 438 16.43 -10.65 17.41
C LEU A 438 17.91 -10.95 17.29
N THR A 439 18.46 -10.80 16.08
CA THR A 439 19.88 -10.99 15.79
C THR A 439 20.44 -9.75 15.13
N ALA A 440 21.52 -9.20 15.69
CA ALA A 440 22.30 -8.14 15.08
C ALA A 440 23.54 -8.73 14.40
N ARG A 441 23.76 -8.39 13.14
CA ARG A 441 24.95 -8.73 12.37
C ARG A 441 25.97 -7.60 12.49
N VAL A 442 27.11 -7.85 13.15
CA VAL A 442 28.16 -6.85 13.40
C VAL A 442 29.43 -7.24 12.63
N SER A 443 29.94 -6.32 11.82
CA SER A 443 31.16 -6.54 11.01
C SER A 443 32.27 -5.59 11.43
N ASN A 444 33.49 -6.11 11.59
CA ASN A 444 34.65 -5.28 11.89
C ASN A 444 35.34 -4.85 10.58
N ASN A 445 35.10 -3.60 10.16
CA ASN A 445 35.71 -3.02 8.97
C ASN A 445 37.10 -2.41 9.25
N GLY A 446 37.55 -2.43 10.51
CA GLY A 446 38.84 -1.91 10.93
C GLY A 446 39.99 -2.89 10.68
N LYS A 447 41.20 -2.46 11.05
CA LYS A 447 42.43 -3.26 10.92
C LYS A 447 42.83 -4.01 12.20
N GLY A 448 42.23 -3.67 13.34
CA GLY A 448 42.49 -4.29 14.63
C GLY A 448 41.37 -5.23 15.04
N MET A 449 41.69 -6.24 15.87
CA MET A 449 40.67 -7.10 16.48
C MET A 449 39.89 -6.32 17.54
N ALA A 450 38.56 -6.38 17.47
CA ALA A 450 37.67 -5.87 18.52
C ALA A 450 37.33 -7.01 19.49
N LYS A 451 37.19 -6.70 20.79
CA LYS A 451 36.87 -7.67 21.85
C LYS A 451 35.80 -7.10 22.78
N ASP A 452 35.06 -8.02 23.41
CA ASP A 452 34.06 -7.73 24.43
C ASP A 452 33.08 -6.62 24.01
N ILE A 453 32.55 -6.72 22.79
CA ILE A 453 31.73 -5.68 22.15
C ILE A 453 30.30 -5.72 22.70
N PRO A 454 29.85 -4.69 23.44
CA PRO A 454 28.47 -4.62 23.88
C PRO A 454 27.57 -4.23 22.71
N VAL A 455 26.42 -4.88 22.60
CA VAL A 455 25.40 -4.60 21.59
C VAL A 455 24.04 -4.48 22.25
N ASP A 456 23.43 -3.30 22.18
CA ASP A 456 22.12 -3.02 22.76
C ASP A 456 21.02 -3.06 21.71
N PHE A 457 19.89 -3.65 22.08
CA PHE A 457 18.67 -3.71 21.29
C PHE A 457 17.59 -2.85 21.96
N TYR A 458 16.90 -2.05 21.15
CA TYR A 458 15.85 -1.15 21.60
C TYR A 458 14.60 -1.25 20.73
N LEU A 459 13.44 -1.06 21.35
CA LEU A 459 12.16 -0.82 20.70
C LEU A 459 11.93 0.69 20.62
N GLY A 460 11.69 1.21 19.42
CA GLY A 460 11.55 2.64 19.13
C GLY A 460 12.77 3.23 18.42
N ASP A 461 12.64 4.48 17.99
CA ASP A 461 13.75 5.25 17.43
C ASP A 461 14.31 6.25 18.46
N GLN A 462 15.51 6.79 18.21
CA GLN A 462 16.17 7.73 19.12
C GLN A 462 15.43 9.08 19.29
N GLN A 463 14.60 9.48 18.33
CA GLN A 463 13.89 10.77 18.31
C GLN A 463 12.53 10.72 19.02
N LYS A 464 11.88 9.56 19.11
CA LYS A 464 10.50 9.37 19.63
C LYS A 464 10.44 8.68 21.00
N GLY A 465 11.59 8.33 21.55
CA GLY A 465 11.72 7.55 22.78
C GLY A 465 11.91 6.06 22.49
N ARG A 466 12.70 5.41 23.34
CA ARG A 466 13.09 4.00 23.20
C ARG A 466 12.85 3.24 24.49
N THR A 467 12.51 1.96 24.36
CA THR A 467 12.45 0.99 25.44
C THR A 467 13.55 -0.05 25.22
N GLU A 468 14.39 -0.30 26.21
CA GLU A 468 15.41 -1.34 26.11
C GLU A 468 14.76 -2.72 25.99
N ILE A 469 15.22 -3.51 25.02
CA ILE A 469 14.82 -4.91 24.85
C ILE A 469 15.82 -5.81 25.59
N GLY A 470 17.12 -5.53 25.41
CA GLY A 470 18.19 -6.22 26.10
C GLY A 470 19.55 -5.93 25.48
N ARG A 471 20.58 -6.49 26.12
CA ARG A 471 22.00 -6.39 25.73
C ARG A 471 22.59 -7.78 25.53
N ASP A 472 23.47 -7.89 24.56
CA ASP A 472 24.34 -9.06 24.37
C ASP A 472 25.79 -8.62 24.14
N PHE A 473 26.74 -9.55 24.25
CA PHE A 473 28.17 -9.29 24.12
C PHE A 473 28.80 -10.19 23.06
N ILE A 474 29.56 -9.60 22.14
CA ILE A 474 30.37 -10.35 21.19
C ILE A 474 31.79 -10.44 21.73
N GLY A 475 32.25 -11.66 22.01
CA GLY A 475 33.56 -11.90 22.62
C GLY A 475 34.73 -11.34 21.80
N SER A 476 34.74 -11.56 20.48
CA SER A 476 35.73 -10.94 19.59
C SER A 476 35.31 -10.96 18.12
N ILE A 477 35.79 -9.97 17.35
CA ILE A 477 35.67 -9.93 15.88
C ILE A 477 37.02 -9.53 15.29
N GLY A 478 37.62 -10.41 14.48
CA GLY A 478 38.85 -10.09 13.74
C GLY A 478 38.62 -9.10 12.59
N PRO A 479 39.69 -8.51 12.03
CA PRO A 479 39.59 -7.61 10.88
C PRO A 479 38.88 -8.26 9.68
N GLY A 480 37.84 -7.61 9.15
CA GLY A 480 37.01 -8.11 8.04
C GLY A 480 36.00 -9.19 8.43
N GLU A 481 35.99 -9.66 9.68
CA GLU A 481 35.08 -10.70 10.14
C GLU A 481 33.72 -10.14 10.56
N THR A 482 32.74 -11.05 10.68
CA THR A 482 31.38 -10.76 11.14
C THR A 482 31.00 -11.69 12.27
N ALA A 483 30.33 -11.17 13.29
CA ALA A 483 29.74 -11.94 14.37
C ALA A 483 28.30 -11.47 14.65
N PHE A 484 27.64 -12.16 15.56
CA PHE A 484 26.22 -11.97 15.83
C PHE A 484 25.94 -11.80 17.31
N ALA A 485 25.20 -10.75 17.65
CA ALA A 485 24.61 -10.56 18.97
C ALA A 485 23.12 -10.93 18.92
N ARG A 486 22.56 -11.51 19.99
CA ARG A 486 21.18 -12.01 20.02
C ARG A 486 20.49 -11.71 21.34
N VAL A 487 19.24 -11.27 21.25
CA VAL A 487 18.36 -11.11 22.41
C VAL A 487 17.00 -11.75 22.14
N LYS A 488 16.37 -12.25 23.19
CA LYS A 488 14.96 -12.64 23.15
C LYS A 488 14.09 -11.39 23.23
N TRP A 489 13.06 -11.33 22.40
CA TRP A 489 12.10 -10.25 22.39
C TRP A 489 10.70 -10.82 22.39
N LYS A 490 9.86 -10.32 23.29
CA LYS A 490 8.42 -10.56 23.23
C LYS A 490 7.82 -9.52 22.28
N ALA A 491 7.45 -9.95 21.08
CA ALA A 491 7.07 -9.07 19.99
C ALA A 491 5.95 -8.11 20.40
N THR A 492 6.17 -6.81 20.24
CA THR A 492 5.16 -5.80 20.53
C THR A 492 5.34 -4.52 19.73
N ARG A 493 4.21 -3.93 19.33
CA ARG A 493 4.13 -2.61 18.68
C ARG A 493 4.08 -1.43 19.66
N HIS A 494 3.95 -1.71 20.96
CA HIS A 494 3.71 -0.69 21.96
C HIS A 494 5.01 -0.16 22.54
N VAL A 495 5.34 1.08 22.21
CA VAL A 495 6.48 1.77 22.82
C VAL A 495 6.02 2.43 24.13
N GLN A 496 6.77 2.22 25.21
CA GLN A 496 6.57 2.97 26.45
C GLN A 496 7.22 4.36 26.32
N ALA A 497 6.62 5.26 25.55
CA ALA A 497 7.01 6.66 25.60
C ALA A 497 6.55 7.24 26.94
N ALA A 498 7.43 7.99 27.62
CA ALA A 498 7.18 8.56 28.93
C ALA A 498 5.79 9.23 28.97
N LYS A 499 4.87 8.62 29.75
CA LYS A 499 3.48 9.00 30.05
C LYS A 499 2.33 8.36 29.24
N ARG A 500 2.53 7.71 28.08
CA ARG A 500 1.47 6.93 27.39
C ARG A 500 2.04 5.83 26.48
N MET A 501 1.50 4.60 26.55
CA MET A 501 1.74 3.57 25.54
C MET A 501 1.11 4.03 24.22
N GLN A 502 1.94 4.27 23.20
CA GLN A 502 1.44 4.58 21.85
C GLN A 502 1.78 3.42 20.91
N PRO A 503 0.78 2.74 20.32
CA PRO A 503 1.02 1.73 19.32
C PRO A 503 1.55 2.35 18.03
N SER A 504 2.58 1.74 17.44
CA SER A 504 3.02 2.09 16.08
C SER A 504 2.19 1.32 15.04
N PRO A 505 1.37 1.98 14.19
CA PRO A 505 0.30 1.30 13.47
C PRO A 505 0.70 0.27 12.39
N GLY A 506 1.98 0.11 12.10
CA GLY A 506 2.49 -0.89 11.15
C GLY A 506 3.42 -1.96 11.73
N GLY A 507 3.72 -1.92 13.05
CA GLY A 507 4.72 -2.80 13.66
C GLY A 507 5.69 -2.08 14.59
N ALA A 508 6.89 -2.65 14.75
CA ALA A 508 7.90 -2.23 15.72
C ALA A 508 9.17 -1.74 15.02
N ALA A 509 9.62 -0.52 15.34
CA ALA A 509 10.97 -0.08 14.97
C ALA A 509 11.98 -0.69 15.95
N ILE A 510 12.82 -1.60 15.47
CA ILE A 510 13.89 -2.22 16.25
C ILE A 510 15.21 -1.53 15.92
N SER A 511 15.83 -0.94 16.93
CA SER A 511 17.11 -0.26 16.79
C SER A 511 18.21 -1.05 17.50
N VAL A 512 19.37 -1.18 16.86
CA VAL A 512 20.56 -1.80 17.42
C VAL A 512 21.68 -0.77 17.48
N ILE A 513 22.38 -0.73 18.60
CA ILE A 513 23.55 0.13 18.81
C ILE A 513 24.72 -0.74 19.25
N VAL A 514 25.80 -0.70 18.48
CA VAL A 514 27.07 -1.37 18.77
C VAL A 514 27.97 -0.41 19.56
N ASP A 515 28.62 -0.93 20.60
CA ASP A 515 29.44 -0.15 21.54
C ASP A 515 28.75 1.11 22.11
N PRO A 516 27.53 0.97 22.68
CA PRO A 516 26.79 2.10 23.25
C PRO A 516 27.52 2.80 24.39
N ASP A 517 28.41 2.07 25.08
CA ASP A 517 29.23 2.56 26.19
C ASP A 517 30.51 3.26 25.72
N ASN A 518 30.77 3.26 24.39
CA ASN A 518 31.92 3.88 23.75
C ASN A 518 33.26 3.38 24.33
N SER A 519 33.33 2.06 24.56
CA SER A 519 34.43 1.32 25.18
C SER A 519 35.49 0.84 24.19
N ILE A 520 35.16 0.84 22.89
CA ILE A 520 36.03 0.38 21.82
C ILE A 520 36.61 1.56 21.06
N THR A 521 37.91 1.50 20.76
CA THR A 521 38.54 2.49 19.89
C THR A 521 38.23 2.18 18.43
N GLU A 522 37.44 3.04 17.79
CA GLU A 522 36.97 2.86 16.43
C GLU A 522 37.41 4.00 15.51
N SER A 523 37.65 3.67 14.23
CA SER A 523 37.95 4.67 13.19
C SER A 523 36.71 5.42 12.70
N ASN A 524 35.53 4.83 12.87
CA ASN A 524 34.25 5.41 12.52
C ASN A 524 33.22 4.94 13.55
N LYS A 525 32.48 5.89 14.13
CA LYS A 525 31.43 5.64 15.13
C LYS A 525 30.02 5.86 14.57
N GLU A 526 29.91 6.46 13.39
CA GLU A 526 28.64 6.80 12.77
C GLU A 526 27.94 5.58 12.15
N ASN A 527 28.66 4.47 11.97
CA ASN A 527 28.15 3.22 11.38
C ASN A 527 27.73 2.16 12.40
N ASN A 528 27.61 2.53 13.68
CA ASN A 528 27.30 1.59 14.78
C ASN A 528 25.82 1.48 15.11
N THR A 529 24.96 2.25 14.44
CA THR A 529 23.51 2.21 14.67
C THR A 529 22.79 1.72 13.42
N SER A 530 21.83 0.82 13.62
CA SER A 530 20.91 0.38 12.57
C SER A 530 19.49 0.30 13.13
N THR A 531 18.49 0.59 12.30
CA THR A 531 17.08 0.44 12.66
C THR A 531 16.37 -0.32 11.56
N ARG A 532 15.53 -1.29 11.95
CA ARG A 532 14.68 -2.06 11.04
C ARG A 532 13.25 -2.02 11.54
N PHE A 533 12.30 -1.79 10.63
CA PHE A 533 10.88 -1.88 10.95
C PHE A 533 10.39 -3.32 10.77
N ILE A 534 9.88 -3.92 11.84
CA ILE A 534 9.38 -5.30 11.87
C ILE A 534 7.85 -5.28 11.97
N LYS A 535 7.17 -5.92 11.03
CA LYS A 535 5.72 -6.09 11.08
C LYS A 535 5.36 -7.06 12.21
N VAL A 536 4.42 -6.65 13.08
CA VAL A 536 3.87 -7.49 14.16
C VAL A 536 2.37 -7.63 13.89
N GLN A 537 1.89 -8.87 13.80
CA GLN A 537 0.50 -9.15 13.46
C GLN A 537 -0.40 -9.25 14.70
N ASN A 538 -1.64 -8.77 14.55
CA ASN A 538 -2.69 -8.96 15.55
C ASN A 538 -3.01 -10.46 15.64
N PRO A 539 -2.97 -11.08 16.83
CA PRO A 539 -3.49 -12.41 17.02
C PRO A 539 -4.96 -12.49 16.52
N PRO A 540 -5.36 -13.60 15.90
CA PRO A 540 -6.71 -13.75 15.39
C PRO A 540 -7.73 -13.82 16.54
N ASP A 541 -8.90 -13.20 16.34
CA ASP A 541 -9.99 -13.15 17.32
C ASP A 541 -11.17 -14.01 16.84
N VAL A 542 -11.02 -15.33 16.98
CA VAL A 542 -11.99 -16.31 16.43
C VAL A 542 -13.01 -16.73 17.47
N TYR A 543 -14.31 -16.65 17.15
CA TYR A 543 -15.41 -17.13 18.00
C TYR A 543 -16.78 -17.10 17.31
N ILE A 544 -17.78 -17.65 18.02
CA ILE A 544 -19.21 -17.49 17.72
C ILE A 544 -19.76 -16.36 18.60
N PRO A 545 -20.28 -15.26 18.03
CA PRO A 545 -20.51 -14.04 18.78
C PRO A 545 -21.78 -14.07 19.64
N SER A 546 -22.81 -14.81 19.23
CA SER A 546 -24.07 -15.02 19.95
C SER A 546 -24.74 -16.34 19.53
N GLY A 547 -25.73 -16.81 20.30
CA GLY A 547 -26.49 -18.02 19.98
C GLY A 547 -27.26 -17.98 18.65
N SER A 548 -27.50 -16.79 18.09
CA SER A 548 -28.13 -16.62 16.76
C SER A 548 -27.28 -17.14 15.59
N PHE A 549 -25.99 -17.42 15.83
CA PHE A 549 -25.07 -18.02 14.87
C PHE A 549 -24.98 -19.55 15.04
N ILE A 550 -25.88 -20.15 15.82
CA ILE A 550 -26.07 -21.59 15.94
C ILE A 550 -27.47 -21.89 15.45
N ARG A 551 -27.56 -22.65 14.36
CA ARG A 551 -28.81 -22.99 13.68
C ARG A 551 -29.03 -24.49 13.63
N PHE A 552 -30.29 -24.86 13.47
CA PHE A 552 -30.75 -26.23 13.47
C PHE A 552 -31.55 -26.49 12.21
N GLU A 553 -31.16 -27.54 11.48
CA GLU A 553 -31.86 -27.97 10.28
C GLU A 553 -32.17 -29.46 10.39
N GLN A 554 -33.40 -29.84 10.07
CA GLN A 554 -33.74 -31.25 9.99
C GLN A 554 -33.12 -31.84 8.74
N LYS A 555 -32.53 -33.04 8.87
CA LYS A 555 -31.98 -33.73 7.72
C LYS A 555 -33.12 -34.23 6.83
N LYS A 556 -33.07 -33.90 5.52
CA LYS A 556 -34.16 -34.20 4.57
C LYS A 556 -34.52 -35.68 4.50
N ASP A 557 -33.54 -36.55 4.64
CA ASP A 557 -33.71 -38.00 4.48
C ASP A 557 -33.90 -38.74 5.82
N ASP A 558 -33.79 -38.04 6.95
CA ASP A 558 -33.88 -38.63 8.28
C ASP A 558 -34.39 -37.62 9.31
N SER A 559 -35.68 -37.73 9.67
CA SER A 559 -36.33 -36.82 10.62
C SER A 559 -35.79 -36.92 12.05
N ASP A 560 -35.09 -38.01 12.38
CA ASP A 560 -34.48 -38.21 13.69
C ASP A 560 -33.07 -37.60 13.80
N ILE A 561 -32.56 -37.03 12.70
CA ILE A 561 -31.26 -36.35 12.67
C ILE A 561 -31.48 -34.84 12.50
N LEU A 562 -30.91 -34.09 13.44
CA LEU A 562 -30.80 -32.65 13.38
C LEU A 562 -29.37 -32.25 13.04
N THR A 563 -29.17 -31.54 11.93
CA THR A 563 -27.88 -30.90 11.64
C THR A 563 -27.78 -29.61 12.45
N VAL A 564 -26.79 -29.56 13.34
CA VAL A 564 -26.43 -28.36 14.10
C VAL A 564 -25.30 -27.67 13.37
N THR A 565 -25.54 -26.45 12.88
CA THR A 565 -24.50 -25.63 12.24
C THR A 565 -24.13 -24.45 13.14
N ALA A 566 -22.84 -24.22 13.35
CA ALA A 566 -22.32 -23.03 13.99
C ALA A 566 -21.45 -22.21 13.04
N THR A 567 -21.72 -20.91 12.96
CA THR A 567 -20.96 -19.96 12.16
C THR A 567 -19.83 -19.37 12.99
N VAL A 568 -18.60 -19.81 12.70
CA VAL A 568 -17.39 -19.35 13.38
C VAL A 568 -16.77 -18.24 12.55
N ARG A 569 -16.43 -17.10 13.16
CA ARG A 569 -15.87 -15.94 12.45
C ARG A 569 -14.55 -15.49 13.07
N ASN A 570 -13.67 -14.93 12.25
CA ASN A 570 -12.48 -14.22 12.71
C ASN A 570 -12.75 -12.70 12.73
N PHE A 571 -12.81 -12.12 13.93
CA PHE A 571 -13.13 -10.70 14.13
C PHE A 571 -11.89 -9.79 14.20
N SER A 572 -10.70 -10.29 13.87
CA SER A 572 -9.49 -9.45 13.87
C SER A 572 -9.48 -8.47 12.68
N SER A 573 -9.98 -7.25 12.87
CA SER A 573 -10.02 -6.23 11.80
C SER A 573 -9.81 -4.78 12.23
N ASP A 574 -9.52 -4.52 13.51
CA ASP A 574 -9.40 -3.16 14.05
C ASP A 574 -8.38 -2.30 13.29
N LYS A 575 -8.87 -1.22 12.67
CA LYS A 575 -8.06 -0.20 11.97
C LYS A 575 -7.06 0.52 12.86
N ASN A 576 -7.25 0.51 14.18
CA ASN A 576 -6.27 1.06 15.13
C ASN A 576 -5.10 0.11 15.40
N TYR A 577 -5.27 -1.18 15.07
CA TYR A 577 -4.18 -2.14 15.12
C TYR A 577 -3.33 -2.09 13.83
N GLY A 578 -3.89 -1.90 12.65
CA GLY A 578 -3.11 -2.00 11.41
C GLY A 578 -3.56 -1.06 10.32
N TYR A 579 -2.64 -0.63 9.46
CA TYR A 579 -2.98 0.09 8.23
C TYR A 579 -3.69 -0.80 7.22
N TYR A 580 -3.35 -2.10 7.18
CA TYR A 580 -3.90 -3.06 6.23
C TYR A 580 -4.58 -4.23 6.93
N ILE A 581 -5.51 -4.92 6.26
CA ILE A 581 -6.12 -6.13 6.82
C ILE A 581 -5.10 -7.25 7.05
N SER A 582 -4.00 -7.26 6.28
CA SER A 582 -2.89 -8.21 6.44
C SER A 582 -2.04 -7.98 7.71
N ASP A 583 -2.30 -6.90 8.46
CA ASP A 583 -1.74 -6.68 9.80
C ASP A 583 -2.46 -7.51 10.88
N HIS A 584 -3.52 -8.23 10.49
CA HIS A 584 -4.21 -9.21 11.31
C HIS A 584 -3.87 -10.60 10.80
N ALA A 585 -3.54 -11.52 11.71
CA ALA A 585 -3.20 -12.88 11.35
C ALA A 585 -4.44 -13.72 11.02
N ASP A 586 -4.26 -14.70 10.16
CA ASP A 586 -5.20 -15.80 9.99
C ASP A 586 -5.19 -16.69 11.25
N ALA A 587 -6.30 -17.36 11.53
CA ALA A 587 -6.30 -18.50 12.44
C ALA A 587 -6.13 -19.79 11.66
N THR A 588 -5.31 -20.72 12.15
CA THR A 588 -5.14 -22.04 11.51
C THR A 588 -5.43 -23.16 12.49
N GLY A 589 -5.99 -24.27 12.03
CA GLY A 589 -6.27 -25.44 12.86
C GLY A 589 -7.22 -25.14 14.02
N VAL A 590 -8.29 -24.36 13.78
CA VAL A 590 -9.28 -24.01 14.80
C VAL A 590 -10.20 -25.21 15.03
N VAL A 591 -10.29 -25.70 16.27
CA VAL A 591 -11.15 -26.84 16.62
C VAL A 591 -12.49 -26.36 17.18
N VAL A 592 -13.58 -26.87 16.63
CA VAL A 592 -14.96 -26.58 17.05
C VAL A 592 -15.61 -27.85 17.59
N LYS A 593 -16.24 -27.76 18.76
CA LYS A 593 -16.91 -28.89 19.43
C LYS A 593 -18.33 -28.50 19.84
N PHE A 594 -19.24 -29.47 19.74
CA PHE A 594 -20.67 -29.29 20.02
C PHE A 594 -21.08 -30.18 21.20
N PHE A 595 -21.97 -29.70 22.06
CA PHE A 595 -22.40 -30.40 23.26
C PHE A 595 -23.90 -30.21 23.46
N ASP A 596 -24.57 -31.28 23.88
CA ASP A 596 -25.94 -31.21 24.42
C ASP A 596 -25.82 -31.07 25.94
N GLY A 597 -25.94 -29.85 26.46
CA GLY A 597 -25.56 -29.49 27.82
C GLY A 597 -24.18 -28.84 27.93
N HIS A 598 -23.73 -28.58 29.16
CA HIS A 598 -22.50 -27.86 29.45
C HIS A 598 -21.24 -28.73 29.20
N PRO A 599 -20.22 -28.22 28.47
CA PRO A 599 -19.04 -28.99 28.03
C PRO A 599 -18.18 -29.68 29.10
N GLY A 600 -18.37 -29.35 30.38
CA GLY A 600 -17.61 -29.92 31.50
C GLY A 600 -18.25 -31.18 32.11
N ASN A 601 -19.55 -31.38 31.90
CA ASN A 601 -20.33 -32.44 32.53
C ASN A 601 -21.11 -33.30 31.53
N ASP A 602 -21.32 -32.78 30.31
CA ASP A 602 -22.29 -33.34 29.37
C ASP A 602 -21.67 -33.90 28.09
N ARG A 603 -22.48 -34.62 27.32
CA ARG A 603 -22.03 -35.41 26.18
C ARG A 603 -21.76 -34.55 24.95
N GLN A 604 -20.58 -34.73 24.35
CA GLN A 604 -20.25 -34.14 23.06
C GLN A 604 -21.13 -34.73 21.94
N ILE A 605 -21.66 -33.86 21.08
CA ILE A 605 -22.37 -34.21 19.86
C ILE A 605 -21.34 -34.46 18.75
N GLY A 606 -21.23 -35.72 18.33
CA GLY A 606 -20.27 -36.13 17.30
C GLY A 606 -18.80 -35.85 17.67
N PHE A 607 -17.94 -35.79 16.65
CA PHE A 607 -16.53 -35.46 16.79
C PHE A 607 -16.26 -33.97 16.57
N GLY A 608 -15.16 -33.47 17.13
CA GLY A 608 -14.71 -32.11 16.88
C GLY A 608 -14.38 -31.90 15.40
N LYS A 609 -14.68 -30.70 14.89
CA LYS A 609 -14.40 -30.30 13.52
C LYS A 609 -13.24 -29.32 13.50
N VAL A 610 -12.42 -29.38 12.45
CA VAL A 610 -11.27 -28.50 12.28
C VAL A 610 -11.55 -27.55 11.13
N ILE A 611 -11.33 -26.26 11.37
CA ILE A 611 -11.22 -25.24 10.32
C ILE A 611 -9.74 -25.04 10.08
N ASP A 612 -9.26 -25.45 8.90
CA ASP A 612 -7.84 -25.44 8.57
C ASP A 612 -7.26 -24.02 8.58
N ARG A 613 -8.01 -23.06 8.03
CA ARG A 613 -7.65 -21.65 7.98
C ARG A 613 -8.91 -20.78 8.03
N LEU A 614 -8.83 -19.66 8.75
CA LEU A 614 -9.84 -18.62 8.80
C LEU A 614 -9.17 -17.24 8.81
N GLN A 615 -9.23 -16.55 7.68
CA GLN A 615 -8.66 -15.23 7.47
C GLN A 615 -9.39 -14.16 8.28
N PRO A 616 -8.76 -13.01 8.58
CA PRO A 616 -9.45 -11.83 9.09
C PRO A 616 -10.75 -11.54 8.33
N LEU A 617 -11.85 -11.33 9.08
CA LEU A 617 -13.22 -11.09 8.60
C LEU A 617 -13.93 -12.27 7.94
N GLU A 618 -13.23 -13.38 7.69
CA GLU A 618 -13.83 -14.59 7.15
C GLU A 618 -14.75 -15.28 8.17
N PHE A 619 -15.70 -16.05 7.66
CA PHE A 619 -16.52 -16.96 8.44
C PHE A 619 -16.53 -18.35 7.83
N ASN A 620 -16.82 -19.35 8.66
CA ASN A 620 -16.98 -20.73 8.22
C ASN A 620 -18.14 -21.39 8.98
N ASN A 621 -19.00 -22.09 8.25
CA ASN A 621 -20.14 -22.81 8.80
C ASN A 621 -19.76 -24.26 9.09
N VAL A 622 -19.62 -24.58 10.37
CA VAL A 622 -19.23 -25.91 10.84
C VAL A 622 -20.47 -26.66 11.30
N SER A 623 -20.66 -27.88 10.80
CA SER A 623 -21.86 -28.67 11.09
C SER A 623 -21.56 -30.05 11.67
N VAL A 624 -22.44 -30.51 12.55
CA VAL A 624 -22.50 -31.89 13.05
C VAL A 624 -23.94 -32.42 12.98
N ASP A 625 -24.08 -33.71 12.70
CA ASP A 625 -25.36 -34.41 12.76
C ASP A 625 -25.60 -34.89 14.19
N TRP A 626 -26.77 -34.57 14.73
CA TRP A 626 -27.20 -34.92 16.08
C TRP A 626 -28.42 -35.84 16.03
N ASP A 627 -28.24 -37.09 16.48
CA ASP A 627 -29.32 -38.06 16.62
C ASP A 627 -30.20 -37.70 17.83
N ILE A 628 -31.43 -37.30 17.53
CA ILE A 628 -32.44 -36.88 18.48
C ILE A 628 -33.55 -37.92 18.66
N SER A 629 -33.45 -39.12 18.06
CA SER A 629 -34.50 -40.17 18.07
C SER A 629 -35.01 -40.52 19.47
N ARG A 630 -34.14 -40.41 20.50
CA ARG A 630 -34.44 -40.74 21.90
C ARG A 630 -34.51 -39.52 22.82
N LEU A 631 -34.51 -38.31 22.26
CA LEU A 631 -34.48 -37.05 23.00
C LEU A 631 -35.82 -36.31 22.85
N SER A 632 -36.19 -35.51 23.85
CA SER A 632 -37.46 -34.78 23.92
C SER A 632 -37.33 -33.57 24.83
N GLY A 633 -38.22 -32.59 24.66
CA GLY A 633 -38.23 -31.38 25.48
C GLY A 633 -37.16 -30.36 25.09
N PHE A 634 -36.80 -29.50 26.05
CA PHE A 634 -35.87 -28.40 25.82
C PHE A 634 -34.42 -28.83 26.06
N HIS A 635 -33.58 -28.57 25.06
CA HIS A 635 -32.15 -28.81 25.09
C HIS A 635 -31.39 -27.52 24.89
N LYS A 636 -30.23 -27.41 25.56
CA LYS A 636 -29.33 -26.27 25.43
C LYS A 636 -28.04 -26.73 24.79
N ILE A 637 -27.80 -26.26 23.57
CA ILE A 637 -26.65 -26.69 22.77
C ILE A 637 -25.53 -25.69 22.95
N TYR A 638 -24.39 -26.20 23.43
CA TYR A 638 -23.16 -25.43 23.60
C TYR A 638 -22.20 -25.72 22.45
N VAL A 639 -21.54 -24.67 21.96
CA VAL A 639 -20.50 -24.78 20.95
C VAL A 639 -19.24 -24.13 21.49
N GLN A 640 -18.15 -24.91 21.56
CA GLN A 640 -16.83 -24.43 21.96
C GLN A 640 -15.95 -24.22 20.73
N VAL A 641 -15.27 -23.09 20.70
CA VAL A 641 -14.25 -22.73 19.73
C VAL A 641 -12.92 -22.66 20.46
N LEU A 642 -12.04 -23.61 20.17
CA LEU A 642 -10.69 -23.65 20.71
C LEU A 642 -9.80 -22.64 19.97
N PRO A 643 -8.76 -22.10 20.63
CA PRO A 643 -7.78 -21.25 19.97
C PRO A 643 -7.11 -21.99 18.81
N GLY A 644 -6.77 -21.25 17.73
CA GLY A 644 -6.05 -21.81 16.59
C GLY A 644 -4.69 -22.36 16.98
N GLU A 645 -4.25 -23.40 16.28
CA GLU A 645 -2.96 -24.06 16.50
C GLU A 645 -1.78 -23.08 16.39
N ASN A 646 -1.82 -22.16 15.42
CA ASN A 646 -0.80 -21.13 15.27
C ASN A 646 -0.72 -20.19 16.48
N VAL A 647 -1.87 -19.87 17.09
CA VAL A 647 -1.93 -19.05 18.32
C VAL A 647 -1.37 -19.82 19.51
N VAL A 648 -1.74 -21.09 19.67
CA VAL A 648 -1.24 -21.93 20.77
C VAL A 648 0.27 -22.15 20.66
N LYS A 649 0.79 -22.38 19.46
CA LYS A 649 2.24 -22.50 19.20
C LYS A 649 2.99 -21.21 19.54
N ALA A 650 2.43 -20.05 19.19
CA ALA A 650 3.09 -18.76 19.37
C ALA A 650 2.97 -18.20 20.81
N LEU A 651 1.80 -18.33 21.43
CA LEU A 651 1.45 -17.65 22.69
C LEU A 651 1.17 -18.60 23.87
N GLY A 652 1.24 -19.91 23.64
CA GLY A 652 0.82 -20.93 24.59
C GLY A 652 -0.70 -21.09 24.67
N PRO A 653 -1.21 -21.95 25.57
CA PRO A 653 -2.64 -22.20 25.74
C PRO A 653 -3.43 -20.92 25.99
N GLN A 654 -4.50 -20.71 25.22
CA GLN A 654 -5.43 -19.57 25.38
C GLN A 654 -6.80 -20.05 25.87
N SER A 655 -7.64 -19.11 26.32
CA SER A 655 -8.99 -19.42 26.77
C SER A 655 -9.84 -19.99 25.65
N VAL A 656 -10.62 -21.04 25.96
CA VAL A 656 -11.65 -21.56 25.09
C VAL A 656 -12.82 -20.58 25.11
N LYS A 657 -13.37 -20.29 23.92
CA LYS A 657 -14.55 -19.45 23.80
C LYS A 657 -15.76 -20.33 23.55
N GLU A 658 -16.89 -19.96 24.13
CA GLU A 658 -18.11 -20.75 24.01
C GLU A 658 -19.34 -19.87 23.86
N ASN A 659 -20.34 -20.41 23.18
CA ASN A 659 -21.67 -19.83 23.07
C ASN A 659 -22.72 -20.94 23.10
N SER A 660 -23.98 -20.57 23.30
CA SER A 660 -25.05 -21.56 23.35
C SER A 660 -26.37 -21.00 22.83
N THR A 661 -27.23 -21.91 22.37
CA THR A 661 -28.61 -21.61 22.01
C THR A 661 -29.53 -22.73 22.49
N GLY A 662 -30.81 -22.44 22.63
CA GLY A 662 -31.82 -23.40 23.06
C GLY A 662 -32.64 -23.93 21.89
N ILE A 663 -33.05 -25.19 21.97
CA ILE A 663 -34.02 -25.79 21.06
C ILE A 663 -35.03 -26.61 21.85
N ASN A 664 -36.31 -26.51 21.50
CA ASN A 664 -37.33 -27.41 21.99
C ASN A 664 -37.63 -28.46 20.91
N LEU A 665 -37.21 -29.70 21.13
CA LEU A 665 -37.34 -30.79 20.17
C LEU A 665 -38.80 -31.19 19.93
N ASP A 666 -39.67 -30.99 20.92
CA ASP A 666 -41.10 -31.32 20.78
C ASP A 666 -41.78 -30.33 19.83
N HIS A 667 -41.48 -29.03 19.98
CA HIS A 667 -41.95 -27.98 19.06
C HIS A 667 -41.35 -28.16 17.66
N PHE A 668 -40.05 -28.48 17.59
CA PHE A 668 -39.35 -28.63 16.32
C PHE A 668 -39.96 -29.76 15.47
N ARG A 669 -40.34 -30.89 16.09
CA ARG A 669 -41.02 -32.01 15.40
C ARG A 669 -42.41 -31.64 14.88
N THR A 670 -43.15 -30.77 15.57
CA THR A 670 -44.50 -30.35 15.14
C THR A 670 -44.50 -29.33 14.00
N CYS A 671 -43.46 -28.50 13.89
CA CYS A 671 -43.34 -27.54 12.78
C CYS A 671 -42.82 -28.15 11.47
N ALA A 672 -42.17 -29.32 11.52
CA ALA A 672 -41.72 -30.04 10.32
C ALA A 672 -42.83 -30.83 9.61
N SER A 673 -44.00 -30.94 10.23
CA SER A 673 -45.18 -31.67 9.72
C SER A 673 -46.23 -30.79 9.03
N GLU A 674 -46.00 -29.48 8.93
CA GLU A 674 -46.77 -28.51 8.12
C GLU A 674 -45.88 -27.97 6.98
#